data_AF-A0A0V1I5T6-F1
#
_entry.id   AF-A0A0V1I5T6-F1
#
_cell.length_a   1.000
_cell.length_b   1.000
_cell.length_c   1.000
_cell.angle_alpha   90.00
_cell.angle_beta   90.00
_cell.angle_gamma   90.00
#
_symmetry.space_group_name_H-M   'P 1'
#
loop_
_entity.id
_entity.type
_entity.pdbx_description
1 polymer ?
#
loop_
_entity_poly.entity_id
_entity_poly.type
_entity_poly.pdbx_seq_one_letter_code
_entity_poly.pdbx_strand_id
1 'polypeptide(L)'
;MDMPALEEEAFSAAVKQVAAMLRRPDQLEKLSHYKQRALRKKAAVEAMLKTAVHSQLENVRTGLNQLQLISKDVATIQKCSTQIIKELDGIPALKKKLQILHEENRKHIQCSTAIENLKAIYEIQDTVDQTYELINSGKLLHAHQNLMELENARDNVMFEVFKTKAESVYDQKILADYFCELFKLADELSKQLWYIIGRTLEAVRGTDPGPQQLVTSLRIIEREERIDEFCLQRKQDTGFMPVGRPRQWRTKCFDVLTNMVNQRIEGNQLEDRILHKEWLARYLELIRMTVVQDLRVVKSGCIPCFPPEYHIFDRVLFMYHTSISNRLREIAADSLEKNELIQLLSWLRIYSGKDMLGHVTLGIDAQKLVADHPLLPRKTVTELMNRFIEITKNDLQDWLGRTLVQEKDDWYKGASPETDCYNQYYTPLASILFQMIDDQMQLGKEMGSETIPNILFVCVEEMLTFTNQYKEAFQAFYNKHFEDRSRFKYFTQTMVSIANVCLICVESSEKLKTNVRLSVQWESPQNSSTQVTSPRPQSMRADLLQNIEQLKDRWNLNSQIAVKCLLSEVVTDVTPQLALILSSKWLGSLSAVDTICFTIEDYYQDHCHLKPSLLNNLLMELQIRVVQEYLKAFEARRLTFQNYEERKAASDQLCKEAERMKELFNRLIKQEDDSSEEFETVTSVLLAVTEVMSLRDKSLLALEVSSFVQKYPNISVEQLSGLIQMREDVGRSEARQLAQEITAQNKLRPKLQGKIANVFDF
;
A
#
# COMPACT_ATOMS: atom_id res chain seq x y z
N MET A 1 -29.56 -40.80 45.41
CA MET A 1 -30.08 -39.58 46.05
C MET A 1 -30.47 -39.95 47.46
N ASP A 2 -29.96 -39.22 48.45
CA ASP A 2 -30.28 -39.49 49.85
C ASP A 2 -31.68 -38.93 50.14
N MET A 3 -32.69 -39.78 49.99
CA MET A 3 -34.11 -39.46 50.19
C MET A 3 -34.42 -38.75 51.53
N PRO A 4 -33.82 -39.16 52.67
CA PRO A 4 -34.06 -38.51 53.95
C PRO A 4 -33.61 -37.05 53.97
N ALA A 5 -32.45 -36.74 53.37
CA ALA A 5 -31.89 -35.39 53.32
C ALA A 5 -32.74 -34.45 52.45
N LEU A 6 -33.27 -34.96 51.33
CA LEU A 6 -34.17 -34.19 50.47
C LEU A 6 -35.55 -33.96 51.11
N GLU A 7 -36.07 -34.92 51.86
CA GLU A 7 -37.29 -34.74 52.65
C GLU A 7 -37.09 -33.67 53.74
N GLU A 8 -35.95 -33.68 54.43
CA GLU A 8 -35.62 -32.70 55.46
C GLU A 8 -35.45 -31.28 54.89
N GLU A 9 -34.80 -31.15 53.73
CA GLU A 9 -34.64 -29.88 53.01
C GLU A 9 -35.99 -29.36 52.49
N ALA A 10 -36.81 -30.23 51.88
CA ALA A 10 -38.15 -29.86 51.41
C ALA A 10 -39.09 -29.47 52.56
N PHE A 11 -39.00 -30.17 53.70
CA PHE A 11 -39.75 -29.84 54.91
C PHE A 11 -39.33 -28.48 55.48
N SER A 12 -38.01 -28.23 55.60
CA SER A 12 -37.47 -26.94 56.04
C SER A 12 -37.90 -25.78 55.13
N ALA A 13 -37.89 -25.99 53.80
CA ALA A 13 -38.36 -25.01 52.83
C ALA A 13 -39.88 -24.75 52.93
N ALA A 14 -40.68 -25.81 53.11
CA ALA A 14 -42.12 -25.70 53.29
C ALA A 14 -42.47 -24.94 54.58
N VAL A 15 -41.77 -25.19 55.68
CA VAL A 15 -41.94 -24.47 56.95
C VAL A 15 -41.66 -22.98 56.77
N LYS A 16 -40.54 -22.60 56.11
CA LYS A 16 -40.23 -21.20 55.79
C LYS A 16 -41.30 -20.55 54.92
N GLN A 17 -41.83 -21.29 53.95
CA GLN A 17 -42.85 -20.81 53.03
C GLN A 17 -44.21 -20.58 53.73
N VAL A 18 -44.60 -21.48 54.64
CA VAL A 18 -45.82 -21.34 55.45
C VAL A 18 -45.68 -20.19 56.45
N ALA A 19 -44.52 -20.05 57.11
CA ALA A 19 -44.24 -18.94 58.02
C ALA A 19 -44.28 -17.57 57.31
N ALA A 20 -43.87 -17.51 56.03
CA ALA A 20 -43.95 -16.30 55.23
C ALA A 20 -45.40 -15.90 54.84
N MET A 21 -46.31 -16.87 54.74
CA MET A 21 -47.69 -16.65 54.29
C MET A 21 -48.66 -16.22 55.41
N LEU A 22 -48.33 -16.46 56.69
CA LEU A 22 -49.20 -16.25 57.85
C LEU A 22 -48.51 -15.34 58.89
N ARG A 23 -48.27 -14.07 58.55
CA ARG A 23 -47.55 -13.12 59.41
C ARG A 23 -48.47 -12.28 60.32
N ARG A 24 -49.77 -12.18 60.03
CA ARG A 24 -50.77 -11.44 60.83
C ARG A 24 -51.98 -12.32 61.14
N PRO A 25 -52.67 -12.14 62.29
CA PRO A 25 -53.80 -12.98 62.70
C PRO A 25 -54.94 -13.03 61.67
N ASP A 26 -55.22 -11.90 61.03
CA ASP A 26 -56.27 -11.71 60.01
C ASP A 26 -56.02 -12.53 58.72
N GLN A 27 -54.83 -13.09 58.54
CA GLN A 27 -54.48 -13.94 57.40
C GLN A 27 -54.90 -15.41 57.60
N LEU A 28 -55.32 -15.80 58.81
CA LEU A 28 -55.83 -17.15 59.13
C LEU A 28 -57.16 -17.45 58.43
N GLU A 29 -57.97 -16.43 58.10
CA GLU A 29 -59.21 -16.63 57.34
C GLU A 29 -58.97 -17.20 55.94
N LYS A 30 -57.77 -16.97 55.37
CA LYS A 30 -57.37 -17.45 54.04
C LYS A 30 -56.73 -18.86 54.06
N LEU A 31 -56.61 -19.49 55.22
CA LEU A 31 -55.98 -20.81 55.40
C LEU A 31 -56.68 -21.91 54.59
N SER A 32 -58.02 -21.88 54.53
CA SER A 32 -58.83 -22.84 53.76
C SER A 32 -58.49 -22.80 52.27
N HIS A 33 -58.34 -21.60 51.70
CA HIS A 33 -57.97 -21.38 50.30
C HIS A 33 -56.52 -21.83 50.02
N TYR A 34 -55.57 -21.55 50.92
CA TYR A 34 -54.20 -22.04 50.79
C TYR A 34 -54.09 -23.56 50.90
N LYS A 35 -54.84 -24.19 51.81
CA LYS A 35 -54.93 -25.66 51.92
C LYS A 35 -55.51 -26.28 50.65
N GLN A 36 -56.57 -25.69 50.08
CA GLN A 36 -57.16 -26.17 48.83
C GLN A 36 -56.22 -25.99 47.64
N ARG A 37 -55.45 -24.89 47.58
CA ARG A 37 -54.40 -24.66 46.57
C ARG A 37 -53.25 -25.67 46.70
N ALA A 38 -52.80 -25.96 47.92
CA ALA A 38 -51.77 -26.97 48.17
C ALA A 38 -52.24 -28.38 47.80
N LEU A 39 -53.49 -28.75 48.14
CA LEU A 39 -54.10 -30.02 47.74
C LEU A 39 -54.21 -30.14 46.22
N ARG A 40 -54.62 -29.08 45.51
CA ARG A 40 -54.64 -29.06 44.03
C ARG A 40 -53.25 -29.23 43.42
N LYS A 41 -52.24 -28.55 43.97
CA LYS A 41 -50.84 -28.73 43.53
C LYS A 41 -50.33 -30.15 43.79
N LYS A 42 -50.61 -30.71 44.97
CA LYS A 42 -50.25 -32.10 45.31
C LYS A 42 -50.92 -33.08 44.32
N ALA A 43 -52.23 -32.95 44.08
CA ALA A 43 -52.95 -33.79 43.14
C ALA A 43 -52.41 -33.68 41.71
N ALA A 44 -52.03 -32.47 41.26
CA ALA A 44 -51.42 -32.26 39.96
C ALA A 44 -50.03 -32.93 39.85
N VAL A 45 -49.19 -32.79 40.87
CA VAL A 45 -47.86 -33.43 40.92
C VAL A 45 -48.00 -34.96 40.99
N GLU A 46 -48.92 -35.48 41.79
CA GLU A 46 -49.21 -36.92 41.84
C GLU A 46 -49.73 -37.47 40.51
N ALA A 47 -50.58 -36.72 39.80
CA ALA A 47 -51.06 -37.12 38.47
C ALA A 47 -49.92 -37.10 37.43
N MET A 48 -49.06 -36.08 37.45
CA MET A 48 -47.87 -36.02 36.60
C MET A 48 -46.90 -37.17 36.91
N LEU A 49 -46.62 -37.45 38.18
CA LEU A 49 -45.77 -38.57 38.60
C LEU A 49 -46.37 -39.92 38.18
N LYS A 50 -47.66 -40.15 38.38
CA LYS A 50 -48.32 -41.39 37.92
C LYS A 50 -48.19 -41.57 36.42
N THR A 51 -48.39 -40.51 35.64
CA THR A 51 -48.26 -40.55 34.18
C THR A 51 -46.82 -40.81 33.76
N ALA A 52 -45.85 -40.15 34.41
CA ALA A 52 -44.43 -40.33 34.13
C ALA A 52 -43.94 -41.73 34.50
N VAL A 53 -44.33 -42.26 35.67
CA VAL A 53 -43.99 -43.61 36.12
C VAL A 53 -44.64 -44.65 35.21
N HIS A 54 -45.89 -44.45 34.80
CA HIS A 54 -46.57 -45.35 33.87
C HIS A 54 -45.87 -45.37 32.50
N SER A 55 -45.51 -44.20 31.96
CA SER A 55 -44.75 -44.07 30.72
C SER A 55 -43.38 -44.77 30.81
N GLN A 56 -42.64 -44.58 31.90
CA GLN A 56 -41.35 -45.25 32.12
C GLN A 56 -41.49 -46.77 32.25
N LEU A 57 -42.50 -47.25 32.99
CA LEU A 57 -42.77 -48.68 33.10
C LEU A 57 -43.17 -49.30 31.76
N GLU A 58 -43.96 -48.59 30.95
CA GLU A 58 -44.35 -49.08 29.62
C GLU A 58 -43.16 -49.08 28.65
N ASN A 59 -42.28 -48.08 28.73
CA ASN A 59 -41.01 -48.05 27.97
C ASN A 59 -40.08 -49.19 28.39
N VAL A 60 -39.95 -49.47 29.69
CA VAL A 60 -39.15 -50.60 30.18
C VAL A 60 -39.76 -51.94 29.78
N ARG A 61 -41.10 -52.07 29.84
CA ARG A 61 -41.82 -53.28 29.43
C ARG A 61 -41.69 -53.53 27.94
N THR A 62 -41.86 -52.50 27.11
CA THR A 62 -41.67 -52.60 25.65
C THR A 62 -40.22 -52.93 25.32
N GLY A 63 -39.24 -52.29 25.99
CA GLY A 63 -37.82 -52.62 25.84
C GLY A 63 -37.47 -54.06 26.22
N LEU A 64 -38.02 -54.57 27.33
CA LEU A 64 -37.84 -55.97 27.75
C LEU A 64 -38.47 -56.96 26.77
N ASN A 65 -39.68 -56.68 26.28
CA ASN A 65 -40.35 -57.49 25.28
C ASN A 65 -39.55 -57.53 23.97
N GLN A 66 -39.02 -56.38 23.53
CA GLN A 66 -38.16 -56.30 22.36
C GLN A 66 -36.86 -57.10 22.55
N LEU A 67 -36.22 -57.01 23.72
CA LEU A 67 -35.03 -57.80 24.04
C LEU A 67 -35.30 -59.32 24.04
N GLN A 68 -36.45 -59.75 24.57
CA GLN A 68 -36.85 -61.15 24.50
C GLN A 68 -37.11 -61.62 23.06
N LEU A 69 -37.73 -60.78 22.23
CA LEU A 69 -37.94 -61.08 20.81
C LEU A 69 -36.59 -61.19 20.08
N ILE A 70 -35.69 -60.23 20.28
CA ILE A 70 -34.34 -60.25 19.67
C ILE A 70 -33.59 -61.51 20.08
N SER A 71 -33.65 -61.93 21.35
CA SER A 71 -33.00 -63.15 21.80
C SER A 71 -33.53 -64.40 21.09
N LYS A 72 -34.86 -64.50 20.90
CA LYS A 72 -35.48 -65.59 20.13
C LYS A 72 -35.11 -65.54 18.65
N ASP A 73 -35.10 -64.36 18.05
CA ASP A 73 -34.76 -64.17 16.64
C ASP A 73 -33.30 -64.52 16.38
N VAL A 74 -32.38 -64.12 17.27
CA VAL A 74 -30.95 -64.49 17.18
C VAL A 74 -30.76 -66.00 17.25
N ALA A 75 -31.43 -66.68 18.19
CA ALA A 75 -31.38 -68.15 18.27
C ALA A 75 -31.92 -68.81 16.99
N THR A 76 -32.96 -68.24 16.40
CA THR A 76 -33.56 -68.73 15.14
C THR A 76 -32.63 -68.51 13.95
N ILE A 77 -32.04 -67.31 13.82
CA ILE A 77 -31.07 -66.98 12.77
C ILE A 77 -29.84 -67.88 12.87
N GLN A 78 -29.34 -68.14 14.09
CA GLN A 78 -28.20 -69.04 14.30
C GLN A 78 -28.52 -70.48 13.86
N LYS A 79 -29.74 -70.95 14.14
CA LYS A 79 -30.22 -72.26 13.68
C LYS A 79 -30.37 -72.30 12.16
N CYS A 80 -30.96 -71.27 11.54
CA CYS A 80 -31.07 -71.18 10.08
C CYS A 80 -29.69 -71.11 9.41
N SER A 81 -28.75 -70.35 9.96
CA SER A 81 -27.40 -70.20 9.42
C SER A 81 -26.63 -71.52 9.48
N THR A 82 -26.70 -72.24 10.61
CA THR A 82 -26.09 -73.59 10.72
C THR A 82 -26.74 -74.61 9.79
N GLN A 83 -28.05 -74.51 9.54
CA GLN A 83 -28.73 -75.35 8.56
C GLN A 83 -28.32 -75.03 7.11
N ILE A 84 -28.25 -73.74 6.76
CA ILE A 84 -27.77 -73.28 5.45
C ILE A 84 -26.34 -73.78 5.21
N ILE A 85 -25.42 -73.63 6.18
CA ILE A 85 -24.04 -74.11 6.04
C ILE A 85 -24.01 -75.63 5.76
N LYS A 86 -24.82 -76.42 6.47
CA LYS A 86 -24.93 -77.87 6.21
C LYS A 86 -25.48 -78.21 4.82
N GLU A 87 -26.45 -77.45 4.32
CA GLU A 87 -26.98 -77.65 2.97
C GLU A 87 -25.97 -77.21 1.89
N LEU A 88 -25.18 -76.16 2.16
CA LEU A 88 -24.11 -75.67 1.29
C LEU A 88 -22.94 -76.67 1.16
N ASP A 89 -22.64 -77.49 2.18
CA ASP A 89 -21.59 -78.52 2.13
C ASP A 89 -21.81 -79.55 1.01
N GLY A 90 -23.05 -79.73 0.52
CA GLY A 90 -23.36 -80.61 -0.61
C GLY A 90 -23.08 -79.99 -2.00
N ILE A 91 -22.97 -78.66 -2.11
CA ILE A 91 -22.81 -77.95 -3.37
C ILE A 91 -21.49 -78.27 -4.11
N PRO A 92 -20.33 -78.43 -3.44
CA PRO A 92 -19.09 -78.79 -4.12
C PRO A 92 -19.18 -80.12 -4.89
N ALA A 93 -19.90 -81.11 -4.34
CA ALA A 93 -20.12 -82.39 -5.00
C ALA A 93 -21.10 -82.25 -6.19
N LEU A 94 -22.14 -81.40 -6.04
CA LEU A 94 -23.07 -81.08 -7.12
C LEU A 94 -22.38 -80.33 -8.27
N LYS A 95 -21.50 -79.38 -7.96
CA LYS A 95 -20.69 -78.63 -8.93
C LYS A 95 -19.82 -79.54 -9.78
N LYS A 96 -19.21 -80.58 -9.18
CA LYS A 96 -18.46 -81.61 -9.91
C LYS A 96 -19.35 -82.44 -10.84
N LYS A 97 -20.55 -82.84 -10.39
CA LYS A 97 -21.50 -83.58 -11.24
C LYS A 97 -22.02 -82.76 -12.43
N LEU A 98 -22.29 -81.46 -12.21
CA LEU A 98 -22.84 -80.55 -13.22
C LEU A 98 -21.76 -79.94 -14.12
N GLN A 99 -20.49 -80.31 -13.96
CA GLN A 99 -19.38 -79.73 -14.71
C GLN A 99 -19.55 -79.93 -16.23
N ILE A 100 -20.00 -81.11 -16.66
CA ILE A 100 -20.26 -81.41 -18.08
C ILE A 100 -21.39 -80.53 -18.64
N LEU A 101 -22.49 -80.38 -17.90
CA LEU A 101 -23.60 -79.50 -18.30
C LEU A 101 -23.16 -78.03 -18.35
N HIS A 102 -22.30 -77.61 -17.43
CA HIS A 102 -21.76 -76.25 -17.39
C HIS A 102 -20.81 -75.98 -18.56
N GLU A 103 -20.02 -76.97 -18.99
CA GLU A 103 -19.15 -76.88 -20.16
C GLU A 103 -19.96 -76.80 -21.46
N GLU A 104 -21.01 -77.60 -21.61
CA GLU A 104 -21.92 -77.53 -22.76
C GLU A 104 -22.76 -76.25 -22.78
N ASN A 105 -23.29 -75.83 -21.62
CA ASN A 105 -23.99 -74.55 -21.51
C ASN A 105 -23.07 -73.36 -21.84
N ARG A 106 -21.78 -73.43 -21.49
CA ARG A 106 -20.78 -72.42 -21.87
C ARG A 106 -20.61 -72.36 -23.39
N LYS A 107 -20.48 -73.51 -24.07
CA LYS A 107 -20.40 -73.56 -25.54
C LYS A 107 -21.67 -73.02 -26.19
N HIS A 108 -22.85 -73.35 -25.64
CA HIS A 108 -24.13 -72.83 -26.12
C HIS A 108 -24.22 -71.31 -25.96
N ILE A 109 -23.84 -70.76 -24.80
CA ILE A 109 -23.80 -69.31 -24.56
C ILE A 109 -22.87 -68.62 -25.56
N GLN A 110 -21.67 -69.17 -25.79
CA GLN A 110 -20.74 -68.63 -26.79
C GLN A 110 -21.33 -68.60 -28.20
N CYS A 111 -21.98 -69.69 -28.62
CA CYS A 111 -22.64 -69.74 -29.92
C CYS A 111 -23.84 -68.79 -29.99
N SER A 112 -24.65 -68.69 -28.93
CA SER A 112 -25.79 -67.77 -28.84
C SER A 112 -25.34 -66.32 -28.94
N THR A 113 -24.32 -65.92 -28.17
CA THR A 113 -23.77 -64.57 -28.21
C THR A 113 -23.16 -64.27 -29.59
N ALA A 114 -22.49 -65.22 -30.22
CA ALA A 114 -21.99 -65.04 -31.58
C ALA A 114 -23.14 -64.87 -32.59
N ILE A 115 -24.22 -65.65 -32.49
CA ILE A 115 -25.40 -65.57 -33.38
C ILE A 115 -26.16 -64.26 -33.18
N GLU A 116 -26.38 -63.84 -31.92
CA GLU A 116 -27.06 -62.59 -31.57
C GLU A 116 -26.32 -61.36 -32.13
N ASN A 117 -24.98 -61.39 -32.12
CA ASN A 117 -24.14 -60.31 -32.65
C ASN A 117 -23.77 -60.52 -34.15
N LEU A 118 -24.15 -61.65 -34.76
CA LEU A 118 -23.71 -62.04 -36.12
C LEU A 118 -24.16 -61.04 -37.18
N LYS A 119 -25.35 -60.47 -37.02
CA LYS A 119 -25.88 -59.44 -37.93
C LYS A 119 -24.98 -58.19 -37.95
N ALA A 120 -24.63 -57.67 -36.78
CA ALA A 120 -23.75 -56.51 -36.65
C ALA A 120 -22.32 -56.79 -37.14
N ILE A 121 -21.84 -58.03 -36.98
CA ILE A 121 -20.52 -58.46 -37.45
C ILE A 121 -20.50 -58.59 -38.98
N TYR A 122 -21.58 -59.09 -39.59
CA TYR A 122 -21.72 -59.27 -41.04
C TYR A 122 -21.90 -57.95 -41.77
N GLU A 123 -22.74 -57.05 -41.23
CA GLU A 123 -23.05 -55.72 -41.81
C GLU A 123 -22.03 -54.64 -41.40
N ILE A 124 -20.85 -55.02 -40.90
CA ILE A 124 -19.90 -54.08 -40.30
C ILE A 124 -19.40 -53.01 -41.29
N GLN A 125 -19.05 -53.40 -42.51
CA GLN A 125 -18.51 -52.45 -43.51
C GLN A 125 -19.58 -51.44 -43.96
N ASP A 126 -20.78 -51.93 -44.28
CA ASP A 126 -21.91 -51.07 -44.66
C ASP A 126 -22.28 -50.09 -43.54
N THR A 127 -22.26 -50.55 -42.28
CA THR A 127 -22.55 -49.70 -41.12
C THR A 127 -21.44 -48.69 -40.86
N VAL A 128 -20.17 -49.07 -41.08
CA VAL A 128 -19.01 -48.16 -40.96
C VAL A 128 -19.08 -47.05 -42.01
N ASP A 129 -19.35 -47.39 -43.27
CA ASP A 129 -19.47 -46.42 -44.36
C ASP A 129 -20.62 -45.43 -44.12
N GLN A 130 -21.80 -45.94 -43.74
CA GLN A 130 -22.93 -45.11 -43.33
C GLN A 130 -22.59 -44.19 -42.15
N THR A 131 -21.78 -44.68 -41.20
CA THR A 131 -21.37 -43.88 -40.05
C THR A 131 -20.44 -42.75 -40.45
N TYR A 132 -19.51 -42.96 -41.38
CA TYR A 132 -18.69 -41.88 -41.95
C TYR A 132 -19.54 -40.82 -42.66
N GLU A 133 -20.56 -41.20 -43.44
CA GLU A 133 -21.50 -40.26 -44.05
C GLU A 133 -22.30 -39.45 -43.01
N LEU A 134 -22.72 -40.09 -41.92
CA LEU A 134 -23.42 -39.43 -40.82
C LEU A 134 -22.53 -38.44 -40.06
N ILE A 135 -21.24 -38.76 -39.88
CA ILE A 135 -20.25 -37.83 -39.31
C ILE A 135 -20.08 -36.62 -40.24
N ASN A 136 -19.87 -36.84 -41.54
CA ASN A 136 -19.68 -35.77 -42.52
C ASN A 136 -20.91 -34.88 -42.69
N SER A 137 -22.12 -35.44 -42.53
CA SER A 137 -23.38 -34.68 -42.58
C SER A 137 -23.77 -34.01 -41.26
N GLY A 138 -22.95 -34.12 -40.20
CA GLY A 138 -23.18 -33.48 -38.91
C GLY A 138 -24.26 -34.14 -38.03
N LYS A 139 -24.74 -35.34 -38.40
CA LYS A 139 -25.75 -36.11 -37.65
C LYS A 139 -25.09 -36.98 -36.58
N LEU A 140 -24.37 -36.34 -35.67
CA LEU A 140 -23.46 -36.99 -34.73
C LEU A 140 -24.14 -37.99 -33.78
N LEU A 141 -25.41 -37.77 -33.40
CA LEU A 141 -26.12 -38.68 -32.50
C LEU A 141 -26.38 -40.06 -33.13
N HIS A 142 -26.73 -40.07 -34.42
CA HIS A 142 -26.95 -41.31 -35.16
C HIS A 142 -25.62 -42.00 -35.47
N ALA A 143 -24.59 -41.23 -35.80
CA ALA A 143 -23.24 -41.78 -35.95
C ALA A 143 -22.73 -42.45 -34.66
N HIS A 144 -22.96 -41.80 -33.50
CA HIS A 144 -22.60 -42.36 -32.19
C HIS A 144 -23.38 -43.64 -31.87
N GLN A 145 -24.68 -43.69 -32.22
CA GLN A 145 -25.49 -44.90 -32.03
C GLN A 145 -24.91 -46.09 -32.82
N ASN A 146 -24.62 -45.91 -34.10
CA ASN A 146 -24.03 -46.97 -34.94
C ASN A 146 -22.69 -47.43 -34.37
N LEU A 147 -21.82 -46.49 -33.99
CA LEU A 147 -20.53 -46.81 -33.37
C LEU A 147 -20.70 -47.61 -32.08
N MET A 148 -21.65 -47.23 -31.22
CA MET A 148 -21.92 -47.92 -29.96
C MET A 148 -22.45 -49.34 -30.19
N GLU A 149 -23.31 -49.56 -31.18
CA GLU A 149 -23.80 -50.89 -31.54
C GLU A 149 -22.66 -51.80 -32.03
N LEU A 150 -21.76 -51.28 -32.87
CA LEU A 150 -20.59 -52.01 -33.34
C LEU A 150 -19.56 -52.28 -32.23
N GLU A 151 -19.32 -51.31 -31.34
CA GLU A 151 -18.43 -51.47 -30.18
C GLU A 151 -18.99 -52.50 -29.19
N ASN A 152 -20.30 -52.48 -28.93
CA ASN A 152 -20.96 -53.48 -28.07
C ASN A 152 -20.86 -54.89 -28.68
N ALA A 153 -21.07 -55.04 -29.98
CA ALA A 153 -20.91 -56.32 -30.67
C ALA A 153 -19.48 -56.84 -30.54
N ARG A 154 -18.48 -55.99 -30.79
CA ARG A 154 -17.05 -56.30 -30.57
C ARG A 154 -16.79 -56.73 -29.13
N ASP A 155 -17.23 -55.94 -28.16
CA ASP A 155 -16.92 -56.13 -26.75
C ASP A 155 -17.58 -57.40 -26.18
N ASN A 156 -18.78 -57.75 -26.65
CA ASN A 156 -19.45 -59.00 -26.30
C ASN A 156 -18.69 -60.22 -26.83
N VAL A 157 -18.25 -60.19 -28.09
CA VAL A 157 -17.43 -61.27 -28.68
C VAL A 157 -16.10 -61.39 -27.94
N MET A 158 -15.42 -60.26 -27.72
CA MET A 158 -14.14 -60.22 -27.00
C MET A 158 -14.28 -60.72 -25.55
N PHE A 159 -15.40 -60.45 -24.88
CA PHE A 159 -15.65 -60.96 -23.52
C PHE A 159 -15.86 -62.47 -23.48
N GLU A 160 -16.58 -63.04 -24.44
CA GLU A 160 -16.75 -64.49 -24.51
C GLU A 160 -15.42 -65.21 -24.82
N VAL A 161 -14.58 -64.61 -25.67
CA VAL A 161 -13.21 -65.07 -25.90
C VAL A 161 -12.40 -64.95 -24.60
N PHE A 162 -12.50 -63.85 -23.87
CA PHE A 162 -11.80 -63.68 -22.59
C PHE A 162 -12.17 -64.76 -21.57
N LYS A 163 -13.46 -65.14 -21.45
CA LYS A 163 -13.92 -66.22 -20.57
C LYS A 163 -13.30 -67.58 -20.88
N THR A 164 -12.93 -67.84 -22.13
CA THR A 164 -12.30 -69.11 -22.52
C THR A 164 -10.86 -69.25 -22.04
N LYS A 165 -10.25 -68.19 -21.47
CA LYS A 165 -8.81 -68.14 -21.19
C LYS A 165 -8.00 -68.53 -22.43
N ALA A 166 -8.40 -68.03 -23.61
CA ALA A 166 -7.73 -68.36 -24.86
C ALA A 166 -6.24 -68.00 -24.75
N GLU A 167 -5.38 -69.02 -24.64
CA GLU A 167 -3.92 -68.90 -24.68
C GLU A 167 -3.41 -68.51 -26.09
N SER A 168 -4.29 -68.53 -27.09
CA SER A 168 -4.00 -68.18 -28.48
C SER A 168 -3.96 -66.66 -28.67
N VAL A 169 -2.75 -66.10 -28.61
CA VAL A 169 -2.43 -64.70 -29.00
C VAL A 169 -2.87 -64.39 -30.44
N TYR A 170 -2.98 -65.41 -31.29
CA TYR A 170 -3.38 -65.30 -32.70
C TYR A 170 -4.85 -64.88 -32.87
N ASP A 171 -5.78 -65.49 -32.10
CA ASP A 171 -7.22 -65.21 -32.22
C ASP A 171 -7.57 -63.81 -31.69
N GLN A 172 -6.86 -63.37 -30.64
CA GLN A 172 -6.97 -62.01 -30.13
C GLN A 172 -6.49 -60.97 -31.16
N LYS A 173 -5.43 -61.30 -31.92
CA LYS A 173 -4.88 -60.43 -32.95
C LYS A 173 -5.79 -60.33 -34.18
N ILE A 174 -6.36 -61.44 -34.65
CA ILE A 174 -7.32 -61.41 -35.78
C ILE A 174 -8.55 -60.55 -35.44
N LEU A 175 -9.11 -60.71 -34.24
CA LEU A 175 -10.24 -59.90 -33.81
C LEU A 175 -9.87 -58.42 -33.67
N ALA A 176 -8.67 -58.12 -33.15
CA ALA A 176 -8.18 -56.76 -33.09
C ALA A 176 -8.02 -56.13 -34.48
N ASP A 177 -7.50 -56.88 -35.46
CA ASP A 177 -7.34 -56.43 -36.84
C ASP A 177 -8.70 -56.25 -37.54
N TYR A 178 -9.68 -57.15 -37.30
CA TYR A 178 -11.03 -57.07 -37.88
C TYR A 178 -11.78 -55.81 -37.44
N PHE A 179 -11.67 -55.44 -36.17
CA PHE A 179 -12.36 -54.29 -35.59
C PHE A 179 -11.52 -53.00 -35.59
N CYS A 180 -10.38 -52.97 -36.29
CA CYS A 180 -9.46 -51.83 -36.25
C CYS A 180 -10.08 -50.52 -36.76
N GLU A 181 -10.96 -50.60 -37.76
CA GLU A 181 -11.65 -49.45 -38.36
C GLU A 181 -12.57 -48.73 -37.36
N LEU A 182 -13.10 -49.44 -36.35
CA LEU A 182 -13.94 -48.81 -35.31
C LEU A 182 -13.16 -47.77 -34.49
N PHE A 183 -11.86 -47.97 -34.27
CA PHE A 183 -11.03 -46.99 -33.57
C PHE A 183 -10.83 -45.72 -34.40
N LYS A 184 -10.67 -45.85 -35.73
CA LYS A 184 -10.55 -44.70 -36.64
C LYS A 184 -11.87 -43.93 -36.71
N LEU A 185 -12.99 -44.65 -36.77
CA LEU A 185 -14.33 -44.06 -36.77
C LEU A 185 -14.61 -43.29 -35.46
N ALA A 186 -14.22 -43.86 -34.32
CA ALA A 186 -14.29 -43.19 -33.03
C ALA A 186 -13.42 -41.93 -32.96
N ASP A 187 -12.20 -41.97 -33.52
CA ASP A 187 -11.31 -40.82 -33.62
C ASP A 187 -11.92 -39.69 -34.45
N GLU A 188 -12.47 -40.01 -35.63
CA GLU A 188 -13.10 -39.03 -36.52
C GLU A 188 -14.37 -38.40 -35.92
N LEU A 189 -15.21 -39.21 -35.26
CA LEU A 189 -16.33 -38.70 -34.48
C LEU A 189 -15.83 -37.73 -33.39
N SER A 190 -14.78 -38.12 -32.66
CA SER A 190 -14.23 -37.28 -31.59
C SER A 190 -13.68 -35.95 -32.11
N LYS A 191 -13.03 -35.90 -33.27
CA LYS A 191 -12.55 -34.65 -33.89
C LYS A 191 -13.69 -33.67 -34.15
N GLN A 192 -14.83 -34.16 -34.67
CA GLN A 192 -16.01 -33.32 -34.89
C GLN A 192 -16.59 -32.79 -33.56
N LEU A 193 -16.62 -33.63 -32.50
CA LEU A 193 -17.03 -33.19 -31.17
C LEU A 193 -16.11 -32.09 -30.63
N TRP A 194 -14.79 -32.25 -30.72
CA TRP A 194 -13.82 -31.27 -30.25
C TRP A 194 -13.87 -29.96 -31.05
N TYR A 195 -14.15 -30.03 -32.36
CA TYR A 195 -14.37 -28.84 -33.18
C TYR A 195 -15.58 -28.03 -32.70
N ILE A 196 -16.71 -28.69 -32.40
CA ILE A 196 -17.92 -28.03 -31.90
C ILE A 196 -17.68 -27.45 -30.51
N ILE A 197 -17.07 -28.21 -29.60
CA ILE A 197 -16.76 -27.74 -28.24
C ILE A 197 -15.76 -26.58 -28.26
N GLY A 198 -14.74 -26.64 -29.13
CA GLY A 198 -13.77 -25.56 -29.31
C GLY A 198 -14.38 -24.26 -29.81
N ARG A 199 -15.59 -24.31 -30.38
CA ARG A 199 -16.37 -23.15 -30.85
C ARG A 199 -17.59 -22.86 -29.99
N THR A 200 -17.59 -23.28 -28.73
CA THR A 200 -18.73 -23.14 -27.80
C THR A 200 -19.28 -21.71 -27.75
N LEU A 201 -18.41 -20.69 -27.67
CA LEU A 201 -18.84 -19.30 -27.56
C LEU A 201 -19.47 -18.79 -28.85
N GLU A 202 -18.94 -19.15 -30.01
CA GLU A 202 -19.49 -18.82 -31.32
C GLU A 202 -20.80 -19.56 -31.57
N ALA A 203 -20.87 -20.84 -31.22
CA ALA A 203 -22.04 -21.69 -31.37
C ALA A 203 -23.24 -21.15 -30.57
N VAL A 204 -22.98 -20.58 -29.39
CA VAL A 204 -24.00 -19.99 -28.52
C VAL A 204 -24.38 -18.56 -28.94
N ARG A 205 -23.48 -17.82 -29.62
CA ARG A 205 -23.76 -16.48 -30.16
C ARG A 205 -24.58 -16.50 -31.44
N GLY A 206 -24.42 -17.54 -32.26
CA GLY A 206 -25.12 -17.68 -33.54
C GLY A 206 -26.60 -18.03 -33.37
N THR A 207 -27.36 -17.90 -34.45
CA THR A 207 -28.70 -18.49 -34.59
C THR A 207 -28.62 -20.01 -34.84
N ASP A 208 -29.76 -20.71 -34.75
CA ASP A 208 -29.89 -22.17 -34.97
C ASP A 208 -29.08 -22.64 -36.19
N PRO A 209 -28.28 -23.73 -36.13
CA PRO A 209 -28.35 -24.89 -35.21
C PRO A 209 -27.22 -24.99 -34.16
N GLY A 210 -26.47 -23.93 -33.87
CA GLY A 210 -25.27 -23.98 -33.01
C GLY A 210 -25.47 -24.56 -31.60
N PRO A 211 -26.42 -24.04 -30.79
CA PRO A 211 -26.68 -24.58 -29.44
C PRO A 211 -27.13 -26.05 -29.47
N GLN A 212 -27.89 -26.45 -30.48
CA GLN A 212 -28.36 -27.83 -30.65
C GLN A 212 -27.20 -28.79 -30.92
N GLN A 213 -26.22 -28.39 -31.75
CA GLN A 213 -25.02 -29.18 -32.02
C GLN A 213 -24.15 -29.33 -30.77
N LEU A 214 -24.02 -28.26 -29.97
CA LEU A 214 -23.30 -28.31 -28.69
C LEU A 214 -23.96 -29.26 -27.70
N VAL A 215 -25.28 -29.15 -27.50
CA VAL A 215 -26.05 -30.06 -26.63
C VAL A 215 -25.93 -31.50 -27.12
N THR A 216 -25.98 -31.74 -28.43
CA THR A 216 -25.82 -33.07 -29.02
C THR A 216 -24.43 -33.64 -28.70
N SER A 217 -23.39 -32.82 -28.83
CA SER A 217 -22.01 -33.22 -28.54
C SER A 217 -21.83 -33.55 -27.05
N LEU A 218 -22.36 -32.73 -26.14
CA LEU A 218 -22.32 -32.97 -24.69
C LEU A 218 -23.12 -34.22 -24.28
N ARG A 219 -24.26 -34.48 -24.93
CA ARG A 219 -25.02 -35.72 -24.71
C ARG A 219 -24.24 -36.97 -25.08
N ILE A 220 -23.45 -36.91 -26.16
CA ILE A 220 -22.58 -38.03 -26.58
C ILE A 220 -21.49 -38.24 -25.52
N ILE A 221 -20.86 -37.17 -25.04
CA ILE A 221 -19.82 -37.24 -24.00
C ILE A 221 -20.36 -37.87 -22.71
N GLU A 222 -21.52 -37.42 -22.24
CA GLU A 222 -22.14 -38.00 -21.03
C GLU A 222 -22.56 -39.46 -21.21
N ARG A 223 -22.92 -39.88 -22.44
CA ARG A 223 -23.17 -41.30 -22.72
C ARG A 223 -21.89 -42.10 -22.66
N GLU A 224 -20.80 -41.59 -23.22
CA GLU A 224 -19.49 -42.25 -23.21
C GLU A 224 -18.92 -42.39 -21.80
N GLU A 225 -19.09 -41.39 -20.94
CA GLU A 225 -18.71 -41.49 -19.52
C GLU A 225 -19.51 -42.56 -18.77
N ARG A 226 -20.83 -42.68 -19.02
CA ARG A 226 -21.64 -43.75 -18.44
C ARG A 226 -21.21 -45.15 -18.92
N ILE A 227 -20.80 -45.26 -20.18
CA ILE A 227 -20.23 -46.50 -20.74
C ILE A 227 -18.91 -46.81 -20.03
N ASP A 228 -18.03 -45.82 -19.84
CA ASP A 228 -16.78 -45.98 -19.12
C ASP A 228 -17.02 -46.44 -17.67
N GLU A 229 -17.97 -45.82 -16.95
CA GLU A 229 -18.37 -46.22 -15.60
C GLU A 229 -18.89 -47.67 -15.56
N PHE A 230 -19.75 -48.05 -16.50
CA PHE A 230 -20.25 -49.42 -16.62
C PHE A 230 -19.12 -50.42 -16.89
N CYS A 231 -18.19 -50.11 -17.79
CA CYS A 231 -17.03 -50.95 -18.08
C CYS A 231 -16.12 -51.10 -16.84
N LEU A 232 -15.91 -50.02 -16.07
CA LEU A 232 -15.12 -50.06 -14.85
C LEU A 232 -15.77 -50.92 -13.76
N GLN A 233 -17.09 -50.83 -13.58
CA GLN A 233 -17.84 -51.70 -12.66
C GLN A 233 -17.73 -53.16 -13.09
N ARG A 234 -17.99 -53.44 -14.39
CA ARG A 234 -17.88 -54.80 -14.94
C ARG A 234 -16.46 -55.37 -14.81
N LYS A 235 -15.41 -54.54 -14.90
CA LYS A 235 -14.03 -54.95 -14.66
C LYS A 235 -13.81 -55.38 -13.21
N GLN A 236 -14.42 -54.71 -12.23
CA GLN A 236 -14.33 -55.11 -10.82
C GLN A 236 -14.96 -56.50 -10.60
N ASP A 237 -16.09 -56.77 -11.26
CA ASP A 237 -16.80 -58.05 -11.12
C ASP A 237 -16.16 -59.20 -11.91
N THR A 238 -15.66 -58.93 -13.12
CA THR A 238 -15.28 -59.96 -14.10
C THR A 238 -13.79 -59.97 -14.47
N GLY A 239 -13.04 -58.94 -14.12
CA GLY A 239 -11.64 -58.74 -14.51
C GLY A 239 -11.43 -58.32 -15.98
N PHE A 240 -12.48 -58.28 -16.80
CA PHE A 240 -12.40 -57.89 -18.22
C PHE A 240 -12.53 -56.38 -18.42
N MET A 241 -11.72 -55.82 -19.31
CA MET A 241 -11.84 -54.43 -19.75
C MET A 241 -11.80 -54.36 -21.28
N PRO A 242 -12.78 -53.71 -21.93
CA PRO A 242 -12.70 -53.46 -23.36
C PRO A 242 -11.46 -52.64 -23.75
N VAL A 243 -10.94 -52.93 -24.93
CA VAL A 243 -9.76 -52.25 -25.49
C VAL A 243 -10.08 -50.77 -25.80
N GLY A 244 -9.23 -49.86 -25.31
CA GLY A 244 -9.40 -48.41 -25.49
C GLY A 244 -10.37 -47.72 -24.52
N ARG A 245 -10.78 -48.40 -23.44
CA ARG A 245 -11.60 -47.84 -22.34
C ARG A 245 -10.77 -47.79 -21.03
N PRO A 246 -10.99 -46.81 -20.13
CA PRO A 246 -11.93 -45.69 -20.25
C PRO A 246 -11.38 -44.61 -21.20
N ARG A 247 -12.27 -43.89 -21.88
CA ARG A 247 -11.93 -42.82 -22.82
C ARG A 247 -11.81 -41.44 -22.17
N GLN A 248 -12.53 -41.20 -21.06
CA GLN A 248 -12.48 -39.95 -20.29
C GLN A 248 -12.75 -38.70 -21.14
N TRP A 249 -13.77 -38.75 -21.98
CA TRP A 249 -14.14 -37.67 -22.89
C TRP A 249 -14.60 -36.40 -22.15
N ARG A 250 -15.10 -36.51 -20.92
CA ARG A 250 -15.40 -35.35 -20.06
C ARG A 250 -14.13 -34.56 -19.72
N THR A 251 -13.03 -35.24 -19.37
CA THR A 251 -11.74 -34.57 -19.12
C THR A 251 -11.26 -33.86 -20.38
N LYS A 252 -11.26 -34.56 -21.52
CA LYS A 252 -10.86 -33.98 -22.81
C LYS A 252 -11.74 -32.79 -23.23
N CYS A 253 -13.04 -32.85 -22.97
CA CYS A 253 -13.96 -31.73 -23.22
C CYS A 253 -13.50 -30.47 -22.47
N PHE A 254 -13.13 -30.61 -21.20
CA PHE A 254 -12.64 -29.47 -20.42
C PHE A 254 -11.25 -28.99 -20.89
N ASP A 255 -10.38 -29.88 -21.36
CA ASP A 255 -9.10 -29.49 -21.95
C ASP A 255 -9.31 -28.68 -23.23
N VAL A 256 -10.24 -29.09 -24.09
CA VAL A 256 -10.61 -28.34 -25.31
C VAL A 256 -11.18 -26.96 -24.96
N LEU A 257 -12.04 -26.87 -23.95
CA LEU A 257 -12.55 -25.57 -23.47
C LEU A 257 -11.43 -24.69 -22.91
N THR A 258 -10.47 -25.27 -22.19
CA THR A 258 -9.31 -24.55 -21.66
C THR A 258 -8.44 -24.02 -22.80
N ASN A 259 -8.19 -24.83 -23.84
CA ASN A 259 -7.44 -24.41 -25.02
C ASN A 259 -8.15 -23.30 -25.80
N MET A 260 -9.47 -23.34 -25.91
CA MET A 260 -10.27 -22.27 -26.52
C MET A 260 -10.08 -20.94 -25.77
N VAL A 261 -10.10 -20.97 -24.43
CA VAL A 261 -9.84 -19.79 -23.61
C VAL A 261 -8.41 -19.27 -23.80
N ASN A 262 -7.40 -20.16 -23.77
CA ASN A 262 -6.00 -19.79 -23.97
C ASN A 262 -5.76 -19.13 -25.34
N GLN A 263 -6.25 -19.74 -26.42
CA GLN A 263 -6.14 -19.19 -27.77
C GLN A 263 -6.81 -17.82 -27.91
N ARG A 264 -7.90 -17.57 -27.18
CA ARG A 264 -8.56 -16.25 -27.14
C ARG A 264 -7.72 -15.21 -26.43
N ILE A 265 -7.10 -15.55 -25.31
CA ILE A 265 -6.24 -14.61 -24.58
C ILE A 265 -4.97 -14.30 -25.38
N GLU A 266 -4.30 -15.32 -25.91
CA GLU A 266 -3.12 -15.16 -26.77
C GLU A 266 -3.45 -14.38 -28.05
N GLY A 267 -4.58 -14.68 -28.69
CA GLY A 267 -5.03 -14.02 -29.91
C GLY A 267 -5.40 -12.55 -29.76
N ASN A 268 -5.56 -12.05 -28.53
CA ASN A 268 -5.80 -10.62 -28.28
C ASN A 268 -4.51 -9.78 -28.37
N GLN A 269 -3.33 -10.40 -28.41
CA GLN A 269 -2.06 -9.71 -28.61
C GLN A 269 -1.85 -9.43 -30.10
N LEU A 270 -2.33 -8.28 -30.54
CA LEU A 270 -2.22 -7.82 -31.93
C LEU A 270 -0.93 -7.02 -32.19
N GLU A 271 -0.34 -6.46 -31.14
CA GLU A 271 0.79 -5.52 -31.20
C GLU A 271 1.84 -5.91 -30.17
N ASP A 272 3.11 -5.75 -30.55
CA ASP A 272 4.27 -5.94 -29.68
C ASP A 272 4.97 -4.60 -29.41
N ARG A 273 5.91 -4.59 -28.45
CA ARG A 273 6.71 -3.41 -28.08
C ARG A 273 7.37 -2.70 -29.27
N ILE A 274 7.70 -3.43 -30.34
CA ILE A 274 8.30 -2.88 -31.57
C ILE A 274 7.28 -2.08 -32.41
N LEU A 275 6.01 -2.51 -32.40
CA LEU A 275 4.96 -1.93 -33.24
C LEU A 275 4.32 -0.70 -32.58
N HIS A 276 4.13 -0.73 -31.25
CA HIS A 276 3.47 0.36 -30.53
C HIS A 276 4.00 0.54 -29.11
N LYS A 277 4.25 1.79 -28.69
CA LYS A 277 4.77 2.12 -27.36
C LYS A 277 3.81 1.75 -26.22
N GLU A 278 2.51 1.71 -26.50
CA GLU A 278 1.44 1.39 -25.54
C GLU A 278 0.81 0.01 -25.81
N TRP A 279 1.57 -0.93 -26.35
CA TRP A 279 1.09 -2.27 -26.69
C TRP A 279 0.41 -2.96 -25.48
N LEU A 280 0.99 -2.82 -24.28
CA LEU A 280 0.48 -3.47 -23.07
C LEU A 280 -0.88 -2.91 -22.63
N ALA A 281 -1.05 -1.58 -22.60
CA ALA A 281 -2.35 -0.96 -22.30
C ALA A 281 -3.44 -1.42 -23.27
N ARG A 282 -3.15 -1.45 -24.58
CA ARG A 282 -4.10 -1.89 -25.62
C ARG A 282 -4.45 -3.37 -25.47
N TYR A 283 -3.45 -4.21 -25.23
CA TYR A 283 -3.64 -5.63 -24.97
C TYR A 283 -4.53 -5.89 -23.75
N LEU A 284 -4.23 -5.23 -22.63
CA LEU A 284 -4.98 -5.35 -21.38
C LEU A 284 -6.42 -4.84 -21.51
N GLU A 285 -6.65 -3.79 -22.30
CA GLU A 285 -7.99 -3.27 -22.59
C GLU A 285 -8.80 -4.23 -23.49
N LEU A 286 -8.17 -4.82 -24.50
CA LEU A 286 -8.79 -5.86 -25.33
C LEU A 286 -9.19 -7.09 -24.50
N ILE A 287 -8.35 -7.53 -23.57
CA ILE A 287 -8.70 -8.59 -22.61
C ILE A 287 -9.91 -8.17 -21.78
N ARG A 288 -9.90 -6.96 -21.21
CA ARG A 288 -10.99 -6.45 -20.37
C ARG A 288 -12.34 -6.52 -21.10
N MET A 289 -12.39 -6.03 -22.34
CA MET A 289 -13.61 -6.04 -23.15
C MET A 289 -14.03 -7.46 -23.55
N THR A 290 -13.09 -8.26 -24.05
CA THR A 290 -13.36 -9.59 -24.60
C THR A 290 -13.84 -10.55 -23.52
N VAL A 291 -13.18 -10.59 -22.36
CA VAL A 291 -13.52 -11.48 -21.24
C VAL A 291 -14.91 -11.15 -20.68
N VAL A 292 -15.24 -9.87 -20.50
CA VAL A 292 -16.57 -9.47 -20.02
C VAL A 292 -17.66 -9.89 -21.00
N GLN A 293 -17.42 -9.72 -22.30
CA GLN A 293 -18.38 -10.11 -23.34
C GLN A 293 -18.52 -11.64 -23.44
N ASP A 294 -17.42 -12.38 -23.32
CA ASP A 294 -17.41 -13.85 -23.35
C ASP A 294 -18.13 -14.42 -22.13
N LEU A 295 -17.86 -13.92 -20.92
CA LEU A 295 -18.54 -14.37 -19.70
C LEU A 295 -20.04 -14.04 -19.69
N ARG A 296 -20.45 -12.91 -20.28
CA ARG A 296 -21.88 -12.60 -20.48
C ARG A 296 -22.56 -13.66 -21.35
N VAL A 297 -21.91 -14.08 -22.43
CA VAL A 297 -22.40 -15.11 -23.34
C VAL A 297 -22.45 -16.48 -22.67
N VAL A 298 -21.43 -16.82 -21.87
CA VAL A 298 -21.44 -18.06 -21.07
C VAL A 298 -22.65 -18.07 -20.14
N LYS A 299 -22.93 -16.94 -19.47
CA LYS A 299 -24.05 -16.82 -18.54
C LYS A 299 -25.40 -16.89 -19.23
N SER A 300 -25.58 -16.20 -20.36
CA SER A 300 -26.88 -16.13 -21.05
C SER A 300 -27.19 -17.37 -21.88
N GLY A 301 -26.18 -18.03 -22.47
CA GLY A 301 -26.40 -19.05 -23.48
C GLY A 301 -25.66 -20.37 -23.29
N CYS A 302 -24.53 -20.42 -22.57
CA CYS A 302 -23.87 -21.70 -22.27
C CYS A 302 -24.57 -22.43 -21.11
N ILE A 303 -25.02 -21.73 -20.07
CA ILE A 303 -25.68 -22.37 -18.90
C ILE A 303 -26.82 -23.32 -19.30
N PRO A 304 -27.74 -22.97 -20.22
CA PRO A 304 -28.80 -23.87 -20.65
C PRO A 304 -28.32 -25.10 -21.46
N CYS A 305 -27.14 -25.04 -22.07
CA CYS A 305 -26.63 -26.10 -22.96
C CYS A 305 -25.85 -27.18 -22.21
N PHE A 306 -25.25 -26.85 -21.06
CA PHE A 306 -24.40 -27.76 -20.30
C PHE A 306 -25.17 -28.45 -19.16
N PRO A 307 -24.76 -29.67 -18.74
CA PRO A 307 -25.30 -30.30 -17.55
C PRO A 307 -25.11 -29.42 -16.29
N PRO A 308 -26.10 -29.35 -15.37
CA PRO A 308 -25.97 -28.55 -14.15
C PRO A 308 -24.77 -28.93 -13.27
N GLU A 309 -24.41 -30.21 -13.24
CA GLU A 309 -23.27 -30.76 -12.48
C GLU A 309 -21.91 -30.21 -12.93
N TYR A 310 -21.83 -29.66 -14.16
CA TYR A 310 -20.56 -29.15 -14.69
C TYR A 310 -20.18 -27.78 -14.11
N HIS A 311 -21.15 -27.06 -13.53
CA HIS A 311 -20.94 -25.68 -13.03
C HIS A 311 -20.19 -24.81 -14.06
N ILE A 312 -20.64 -24.85 -15.32
CA ILE A 312 -19.85 -24.38 -16.48
C ILE A 312 -19.42 -22.91 -16.37
N PHE A 313 -20.27 -22.05 -15.78
CA PHE A 313 -19.96 -20.64 -15.61
C PHE A 313 -18.74 -20.44 -14.70
N ASP A 314 -18.73 -21.08 -13.53
CA ASP A 314 -17.62 -20.96 -12.57
C ASP A 314 -16.34 -21.60 -13.12
N ARG A 315 -16.48 -22.71 -13.85
CA ARG A 315 -15.34 -23.41 -14.46
C ARG A 315 -14.69 -22.59 -15.57
N VAL A 316 -15.50 -22.00 -16.46
CA VAL A 316 -14.99 -21.13 -17.54
C VAL A 316 -14.43 -19.83 -16.95
N LEU A 317 -15.05 -19.27 -15.91
CA LEU A 317 -14.48 -18.14 -15.16
C LEU A 317 -13.08 -18.47 -14.62
N PHE A 318 -12.91 -19.65 -14.02
CA PHE A 318 -11.61 -20.10 -13.51
C PHE A 318 -10.60 -20.36 -14.63
N MET A 319 -11.03 -20.88 -15.78
CA MET A 319 -10.18 -21.04 -16.98
C MET A 319 -9.67 -19.68 -17.47
N TYR A 320 -10.55 -18.67 -17.60
CA TYR A 320 -10.15 -17.30 -17.96
C TYR A 320 -9.18 -16.70 -16.95
N HIS A 321 -9.49 -16.81 -15.66
CA HIS A 321 -8.64 -16.31 -14.59
C HIS A 321 -7.24 -16.96 -14.61
N THR A 322 -7.17 -18.27 -14.80
CA THR A 322 -5.90 -19.02 -14.86
C THR A 322 -5.09 -18.65 -16.10
N SER A 323 -5.74 -18.53 -17.26
CA SER A 323 -5.11 -18.15 -18.52
C SER A 323 -4.50 -16.74 -18.43
N ILE A 324 -5.28 -15.78 -17.93
CA ILE A 324 -4.81 -14.40 -17.70
C ILE A 324 -3.66 -14.39 -16.68
N SER A 325 -3.78 -15.13 -15.57
CA SER A 325 -2.72 -15.21 -14.56
C SER A 325 -1.39 -15.72 -15.14
N ASN A 326 -1.43 -16.78 -15.96
CA ASN A 326 -0.23 -17.32 -16.60
C ASN A 326 0.39 -16.30 -17.56
N ARG A 327 -0.43 -15.65 -18.39
CA ARG A 327 0.07 -14.66 -19.34
C ARG A 327 0.63 -13.41 -18.66
N LEU A 328 0.00 -12.93 -17.60
CA LEU A 328 0.54 -11.83 -16.80
C LEU A 328 1.83 -12.23 -16.08
N ARG A 329 1.99 -13.49 -15.68
CA ARG A 329 3.23 -13.98 -15.05
C ARG A 329 4.38 -13.98 -16.05
N GLU A 330 4.13 -14.32 -17.32
CA GLU A 330 5.12 -14.21 -18.39
C GLU A 330 5.52 -12.75 -18.62
N ILE A 331 4.55 -11.84 -18.76
CA ILE A 331 4.81 -10.40 -18.93
C ILE A 331 5.58 -9.82 -17.73
N ALA A 332 5.24 -10.25 -16.51
CA ALA A 332 5.91 -9.80 -15.29
C ALA A 332 7.35 -10.34 -15.16
N ALA A 333 7.68 -11.46 -15.82
CA ALA A 333 9.03 -12.01 -15.83
C ALA A 333 9.97 -11.23 -16.76
N ASP A 334 9.42 -10.52 -17.75
CA ASP A 334 10.17 -9.70 -18.69
C ASP A 334 10.67 -8.37 -18.09
N SER A 335 11.56 -7.71 -18.82
CA SER A 335 12.05 -6.38 -18.46
C SER A 335 11.04 -5.29 -18.85
N LEU A 336 10.18 -4.93 -17.91
CA LEU A 336 9.16 -3.89 -18.10
C LEU A 336 9.73 -2.47 -17.93
N GLU A 337 9.32 -1.58 -18.82
CA GLU A 337 9.58 -0.14 -18.75
C GLU A 337 8.68 0.55 -17.70
N LYS A 338 9.01 1.77 -17.30
CA LYS A 338 8.25 2.53 -16.28
C LYS A 338 6.76 2.63 -16.61
N ASN A 339 6.41 2.95 -17.85
CA ASN A 339 5.02 3.06 -18.29
C ASN A 339 4.29 1.70 -18.25
N GLU A 340 4.97 0.63 -18.68
CA GLU A 340 4.41 -0.72 -18.66
C GLU A 340 4.17 -1.23 -17.23
N LEU A 341 5.04 -0.87 -16.28
CA LEU A 341 4.85 -1.15 -14.85
C LEU A 341 3.59 -0.47 -14.31
N ILE A 342 3.37 0.80 -14.67
CA ILE A 342 2.16 1.54 -14.28
C ILE A 342 0.91 0.85 -14.85
N GLN A 343 0.93 0.54 -16.15
CA GLN A 343 -0.18 -0.10 -16.84
C GLN A 343 -0.54 -1.46 -16.21
N LEU A 344 0.45 -2.31 -15.97
CA LEU A 344 0.25 -3.62 -15.36
C LEU A 344 -0.31 -3.50 -13.93
N LEU A 345 0.33 -2.70 -13.08
CA LEU A 345 -0.06 -2.56 -11.68
C LEU A 345 -1.43 -1.90 -11.50
N SER A 346 -1.76 -0.91 -12.33
CA SER A 346 -3.09 -0.30 -12.35
C SER A 346 -4.16 -1.30 -12.80
N TRP A 347 -3.88 -2.08 -13.85
CA TRP A 347 -4.84 -3.04 -14.40
C TRP A 347 -5.20 -4.17 -13.43
N LEU A 348 -4.26 -4.62 -12.58
CA LEU A 348 -4.55 -5.60 -11.53
C LEU A 348 -5.68 -5.13 -10.59
N ARG A 349 -5.83 -3.82 -10.39
CA ARG A 349 -6.93 -3.26 -9.58
C ARG A 349 -8.24 -3.22 -10.37
N ILE A 350 -8.16 -2.81 -11.64
CA ILE A 350 -9.31 -2.78 -12.57
C ILE A 350 -9.92 -4.18 -12.72
N TYR A 351 -9.11 -5.24 -12.70
CA TYR A 351 -9.56 -6.63 -12.81
C TYR A 351 -10.66 -7.00 -11.80
N SER A 352 -10.49 -6.61 -10.54
CA SER A 352 -11.46 -6.83 -9.46
C SER A 352 -12.56 -5.76 -9.41
N GLY A 353 -12.40 -4.67 -10.16
CA GLY A 353 -13.28 -3.52 -10.18
C GLY A 353 -14.57 -3.73 -10.97
N LYS A 354 -15.44 -2.71 -10.92
CA LYS A 354 -16.74 -2.70 -11.62
C LYS A 354 -16.61 -2.73 -13.15
N ASP A 355 -15.45 -2.34 -13.65
CA ASP A 355 -15.17 -2.23 -15.09
C ASP A 355 -14.76 -3.58 -15.72
N MET A 356 -14.58 -4.64 -14.93
CA MET A 356 -14.27 -5.99 -15.41
C MET A 356 -15.08 -7.08 -14.69
N LEU A 357 -14.50 -7.86 -13.78
CA LEU A 357 -15.20 -8.99 -13.15
C LEU A 357 -16.24 -8.54 -12.11
N GLY A 358 -16.06 -7.39 -11.49
CA GLY A 358 -17.03 -6.79 -10.56
C GLY A 358 -18.24 -6.16 -11.26
N HIS A 359 -18.39 -6.34 -12.58
CA HIS A 359 -19.52 -5.81 -13.34
C HIS A 359 -20.83 -6.49 -12.90
N VAL A 360 -21.86 -5.67 -12.63
CA VAL A 360 -23.15 -6.10 -12.03
C VAL A 360 -23.82 -7.25 -12.82
N THR A 361 -23.69 -7.26 -14.15
CA THR A 361 -24.29 -8.31 -15.00
C THR A 361 -23.69 -9.70 -14.76
N LEU A 362 -22.42 -9.78 -14.36
CA LEU A 362 -21.73 -11.05 -14.13
C LEU A 362 -22.13 -11.64 -12.78
N GLY A 363 -22.35 -10.81 -11.76
CA GLY A 363 -22.75 -11.25 -10.42
C GLY A 363 -21.67 -12.08 -9.71
N ILE A 364 -20.40 -11.81 -10.03
CA ILE A 364 -19.23 -12.50 -9.47
C ILE A 364 -18.74 -11.73 -8.25
N ASP A 365 -18.41 -12.44 -7.17
CA ASP A 365 -17.62 -11.87 -6.09
C ASP A 365 -16.13 -11.85 -6.47
N ALA A 366 -15.77 -10.86 -7.30
CA ALA A 366 -14.44 -10.74 -7.87
C ALA A 366 -13.36 -10.50 -6.80
N GLN A 367 -13.71 -9.90 -5.67
CA GLN A 367 -12.78 -9.64 -4.57
C GLN A 367 -12.40 -10.96 -3.88
N LYS A 368 -13.37 -11.82 -3.61
CA LYS A 368 -13.10 -13.15 -3.04
C LYS A 368 -12.26 -14.01 -3.98
N LEU A 369 -12.56 -14.02 -5.28
CA LEU A 369 -11.77 -14.78 -6.26
C LEU A 369 -10.30 -14.37 -6.25
N VAL A 370 -10.00 -13.06 -6.24
CA VAL A 370 -8.63 -12.54 -6.22
C VAL A 370 -7.94 -12.78 -4.87
N ALA A 371 -8.70 -12.82 -3.78
CA ALA A 371 -8.17 -13.14 -2.45
C ALA A 371 -7.73 -14.61 -2.34
N ASP A 372 -8.55 -15.54 -2.86
CA ASP A 372 -8.28 -16.97 -2.84
C ASP A 372 -7.24 -17.37 -3.90
N HIS A 373 -7.32 -16.77 -5.09
CA HIS A 373 -6.47 -17.02 -6.25
C HIS A 373 -5.95 -15.69 -6.82
N PRO A 374 -4.80 -15.17 -6.33
CA PRO A 374 -4.24 -13.93 -6.83
C PRO A 374 -3.65 -14.12 -8.24
N LEU A 375 -3.90 -13.15 -9.15
CA LEU A 375 -3.38 -13.16 -10.52
C LEU A 375 -1.86 -13.25 -10.59
N LEU A 376 -1.17 -12.50 -9.71
CA LEU A 376 0.27 -12.55 -9.53
C LEU A 376 0.59 -12.85 -8.07
N PRO A 377 1.66 -13.61 -7.79
CA PRO A 377 2.14 -13.79 -6.42
C PRO A 377 2.43 -12.44 -5.77
N ARG A 378 2.09 -12.27 -4.49
CA ARG A 378 2.36 -11.03 -3.75
C ARG A 378 3.83 -10.59 -3.83
N LYS A 379 4.76 -11.55 -3.81
CA LYS A 379 6.20 -11.30 -3.98
C LYS A 379 6.51 -10.60 -5.31
N THR A 380 5.99 -11.12 -6.41
CA THR A 380 6.17 -10.55 -7.75
C THR A 380 5.60 -9.14 -7.83
N VAL A 381 4.41 -8.89 -7.25
CA VAL A 381 3.83 -7.53 -7.21
C VAL A 381 4.74 -6.56 -6.45
N THR A 382 5.27 -6.98 -5.30
CA THR A 382 6.22 -6.16 -4.52
C THR A 382 7.53 -5.92 -5.27
N GLU A 383 8.06 -6.92 -5.99
CA GLU A 383 9.26 -6.77 -6.83
C GLU A 383 9.03 -5.76 -7.96
N LEU A 384 7.89 -5.82 -8.65
CA LEU A 384 7.51 -4.85 -9.68
C LEU A 384 7.39 -3.43 -9.12
N MET A 385 6.79 -3.28 -7.94
CA MET A 385 6.70 -1.99 -7.23
C MET A 385 8.08 -1.45 -6.85
N ASN A 386 8.96 -2.29 -6.30
CA ASN A 386 10.31 -1.89 -5.93
C ASN A 386 11.11 -1.45 -7.16
N ARG A 387 10.99 -2.16 -8.28
CA ARG A 387 11.62 -1.79 -9.56
C ARG A 387 11.10 -0.45 -10.07
N PHE A 388 9.79 -0.18 -9.96
CA PHE A 388 9.23 1.12 -10.30
C PHE A 388 9.80 2.24 -9.43
N ILE A 389 9.93 2.01 -8.12
CA ILE A 389 10.51 2.96 -7.17
C ILE A 389 11.98 3.23 -7.51
N GLU A 390 12.75 2.20 -7.85
CA GLU A 390 14.15 2.33 -8.26
C GLU A 390 14.32 3.12 -9.57
N ILE A 391 13.50 2.84 -10.59
CA ILE A 391 13.50 3.63 -11.83
C ILE A 391 13.12 5.09 -11.53
N THR A 392 12.11 5.31 -10.69
CA THR A 392 11.70 6.66 -10.29
C THR A 392 12.81 7.39 -9.56
N LYS A 393 13.55 6.72 -8.67
CA LYS A 393 14.72 7.29 -7.99
C LYS A 393 15.77 7.78 -8.99
N ASN A 394 16.13 6.94 -9.97
CA ASN A 394 17.12 7.28 -10.98
C ASN A 394 16.65 8.44 -11.88
N ASP A 395 15.38 8.41 -12.32
CA ASP A 395 14.79 9.50 -13.11
C ASP A 395 14.85 10.84 -12.35
N LEU A 396 14.56 10.81 -11.04
CA LEU A 396 14.60 11.98 -10.18
C LEU A 396 16.02 12.51 -9.99
N GLN A 397 17.01 11.64 -9.81
CA GLN A 397 18.42 12.03 -9.72
C GLN A 397 18.88 12.74 -10.98
N ASP A 398 18.59 12.18 -12.15
CA ASP A 398 18.96 12.77 -13.43
C ASP A 398 18.22 14.08 -13.71
N TRP A 399 16.94 14.16 -13.34
CA TRP A 399 16.14 15.38 -13.49
C TRP A 399 16.63 16.49 -12.55
N LEU A 400 16.81 16.20 -11.26
CA LEU A 400 17.33 17.17 -10.27
C LEU A 400 18.75 17.64 -10.63
N GLY A 401 19.60 16.75 -11.12
CA GLY A 401 20.94 17.09 -11.60
C GLY A 401 20.90 18.07 -12.78
N ARG A 402 20.01 17.86 -13.76
CA ARG A 402 19.81 18.78 -14.88
C ARG A 402 19.26 20.13 -14.42
N THR A 403 18.28 20.14 -13.51
CA THR A 403 17.73 21.36 -12.92
C THR A 403 18.81 22.18 -12.21
N LEU A 404 19.71 21.53 -11.45
CA LEU A 404 20.82 22.22 -10.79
C LEU A 404 21.81 22.85 -11.79
N VAL A 405 22.12 22.15 -12.89
CA VAL A 405 22.99 22.69 -13.94
C VAL A 405 22.34 23.90 -14.60
N GLN A 406 21.04 23.86 -14.86
CA GLN A 406 20.31 24.98 -15.43
C GLN A 406 20.35 26.21 -14.51
N GLU A 407 20.08 26.06 -13.21
CA GLU A 407 20.17 27.17 -12.24
C GLU A 407 21.59 27.76 -12.20
N LYS A 408 22.64 26.90 -12.21
CA LYS A 408 24.03 27.36 -12.30
C LYS A 408 24.26 28.16 -13.56
N ASP A 409 23.82 27.68 -14.73
CA ASP A 409 24.02 28.40 -15.98
C ASP A 409 23.33 29.77 -15.94
N ASP A 410 22.14 29.85 -15.34
CA ASP A 410 21.40 31.11 -15.19
C ASP A 410 22.13 32.12 -14.29
N TRP A 411 22.75 31.67 -13.19
CA TRP A 411 23.57 32.55 -12.35
C TRP A 411 24.80 33.11 -13.08
N TYR A 412 25.36 32.36 -14.04
CA TYR A 412 26.59 32.75 -14.76
C TYR A 412 26.30 33.54 -16.05
N LYS A 413 25.05 33.53 -16.55
CA LYS A 413 24.63 34.31 -17.72
C LYS A 413 24.67 35.82 -17.48
N GLY A 414 24.63 36.27 -16.23
CA GLY A 414 24.65 37.70 -15.89
C GLY A 414 23.37 38.42 -16.31
N ALA A 415 22.22 37.74 -16.22
CA ALA A 415 20.90 38.36 -16.32
C ALA A 415 20.39 38.73 -14.92
N SER A 416 19.62 39.82 -14.83
CA SER A 416 18.90 40.15 -13.59
C SER A 416 17.83 39.08 -13.33
N PRO A 417 17.69 38.59 -12.08
CA PRO A 417 16.56 37.75 -11.70
C PRO A 417 15.22 38.44 -11.94
N GLU A 418 14.17 37.65 -12.15
CA GLU A 418 12.81 38.14 -12.29
C GLU A 418 12.22 38.57 -10.94
N THR A 419 11.30 39.54 -10.96
CA THR A 419 10.57 40.02 -9.79
C THR A 419 9.13 39.50 -9.80
N ASP A 420 8.64 39.08 -8.64
CA ASP A 420 7.25 38.66 -8.46
C ASP A 420 6.29 39.86 -8.30
N CYS A 421 5.01 39.59 -8.03
CA CYS A 421 3.99 40.62 -7.80
C CYS A 421 4.20 41.46 -6.52
N TYR A 422 5.09 41.02 -5.62
CA TYR A 422 5.51 41.74 -4.42
C TYR A 422 6.85 42.45 -4.61
N ASN A 423 7.35 42.52 -5.86
CA ASN A 423 8.64 43.07 -6.22
C ASN A 423 9.79 42.36 -5.48
N GLN A 424 9.70 41.03 -5.28
CA GLN A 424 10.76 40.20 -4.70
C GLN A 424 11.44 39.41 -5.81
N TYR A 425 12.76 39.28 -5.76
CA TYR A 425 13.46 38.46 -6.75
C TYR A 425 13.16 36.98 -6.53
N TYR A 426 12.77 36.28 -7.59
CA TYR A 426 12.42 34.86 -7.51
C TYR A 426 12.92 34.09 -8.73
N THR A 427 13.06 32.78 -8.56
CA THR A 427 13.17 31.82 -9.66
C THR A 427 12.05 30.79 -9.52
N PRO A 428 11.61 30.15 -10.62
CA PRO A 428 10.57 29.12 -10.57
C PRO A 428 11.05 27.81 -9.93
N LEU A 429 12.29 27.72 -9.44
CA LEU A 429 12.86 26.49 -8.88
C LEU A 429 11.97 25.87 -7.80
N ALA A 430 11.50 26.67 -6.84
CA ALA A 430 10.69 26.16 -5.75
C ALA A 430 9.36 25.57 -6.24
N SER A 431 8.68 26.18 -7.22
CA SER A 431 7.45 25.62 -7.77
C SER A 431 7.73 24.35 -8.59
N ILE A 432 8.79 24.36 -9.42
CA ILE A 432 9.21 23.22 -10.23
C ILE A 432 9.52 22.00 -9.36
N LEU A 433 10.26 22.18 -8.28
CA LEU A 433 10.64 21.11 -7.35
C LEU A 433 9.42 20.44 -6.70
N PHE A 434 8.50 21.23 -6.14
CA PHE A 434 7.34 20.68 -5.43
C PHE A 434 6.24 20.19 -6.39
N GLN A 435 6.10 20.79 -7.59
CA GLN A 435 5.21 20.26 -8.63
C GLN A 435 5.67 18.87 -9.08
N MET A 436 6.97 18.62 -9.19
CA MET A 436 7.49 17.28 -9.50
C MET A 436 7.04 16.25 -8.46
N ILE A 437 7.03 16.60 -7.17
CA ILE A 437 6.52 15.70 -6.11
C ILE A 437 5.04 15.39 -6.36
N ASP A 438 4.23 16.41 -6.61
CA ASP A 438 2.80 16.27 -6.87
C ASP A 438 2.53 15.37 -8.10
N ASP A 439 3.32 15.53 -9.17
CA ASP A 439 3.23 14.72 -10.38
C ASP A 439 3.57 13.24 -10.09
N GLN A 440 4.65 12.96 -9.34
CA GLN A 440 4.99 11.58 -8.94
C GLN A 440 3.93 10.98 -8.00
N MET A 441 3.36 11.77 -7.10
CA MET A 441 2.27 11.33 -6.24
C MET A 441 1.00 11.01 -7.03
N GLN A 442 0.70 11.77 -8.08
CA GLN A 442 -0.43 11.51 -8.96
C GLN A 442 -0.27 10.19 -9.73
N LEU A 443 0.93 9.92 -10.26
CA LEU A 443 1.27 8.63 -10.88
C LEU A 443 1.11 7.47 -9.88
N GLY A 444 1.55 7.66 -8.62
CA GLY A 444 1.36 6.67 -7.56
C GLY A 444 -0.11 6.33 -7.28
N LYS A 445 -1.02 7.32 -7.35
CA LYS A 445 -2.46 7.09 -7.17
C LYS A 445 -3.05 6.16 -8.23
N GLU A 446 -2.58 6.24 -9.47
CA GLU A 446 -3.03 5.40 -10.59
C GLU A 446 -2.67 3.93 -10.38
N MET A 447 -1.51 3.66 -9.77
CA MET A 447 -1.02 2.30 -9.46
C MET A 447 -1.63 1.75 -8.17
N GLY A 448 -1.88 2.60 -7.18
CA GLY A 448 -2.46 2.21 -5.90
C GLY A 448 -2.03 3.13 -4.76
N SER A 449 -2.97 3.51 -3.90
CA SER A 449 -2.73 4.40 -2.76
C SER A 449 -1.65 3.90 -1.78
N GLU A 450 -1.41 2.58 -1.77
CA GLU A 450 -0.37 1.94 -0.95
C GLU A 450 1.06 2.22 -1.43
N THR A 451 1.25 2.66 -2.68
CA THR A 451 2.57 2.97 -3.25
C THR A 451 3.02 4.40 -3.00
N ILE A 452 2.06 5.31 -2.73
CA ILE A 452 2.30 6.74 -2.49
C ILE A 452 3.34 6.96 -1.37
N PRO A 453 3.30 6.25 -0.22
CA PRO A 453 4.32 6.39 0.82
C PRO A 453 5.74 6.16 0.34
N ASN A 454 5.97 5.10 -0.44
CA ASN A 454 7.31 4.75 -0.91
C ASN A 454 7.83 5.76 -1.94
N ILE A 455 6.96 6.20 -2.85
CA ILE A 455 7.30 7.21 -3.86
C ILE A 455 7.66 8.54 -3.19
N LEU A 456 6.82 9.01 -2.27
CA LEU A 456 7.07 10.26 -1.56
C LEU A 456 8.35 10.20 -0.72
N PHE A 457 8.63 9.06 -0.08
CA PHE A 457 9.87 8.84 0.64
C PHE A 457 11.09 9.03 -0.26
N VAL A 458 11.11 8.41 -1.43
CA VAL A 458 12.18 8.59 -2.42
C VAL A 458 12.28 10.04 -2.90
N CYS A 459 11.16 10.70 -3.19
CA CYS A 459 11.18 12.11 -3.60
C CYS A 459 11.83 13.01 -2.54
N VAL A 460 11.50 12.82 -1.26
CA VAL A 460 12.07 13.61 -0.15
C VAL A 460 13.56 13.29 0.06
N GLU A 461 13.98 12.03 -0.04
CA GLU A 461 15.40 11.65 0.04
C GLU A 461 16.23 12.28 -1.09
N GLU A 462 15.73 12.26 -2.32
CA GLU A 462 16.43 12.89 -3.45
C GLU A 462 16.44 14.41 -3.35
N MET A 463 15.36 15.02 -2.84
CA MET A 463 15.37 16.45 -2.51
C MET A 463 16.39 16.81 -1.43
N LEU A 464 16.53 16.00 -0.38
CA LEU A 464 17.55 16.20 0.66
C LEU A 464 18.96 16.21 0.03
N THR A 465 19.24 15.28 -0.86
CA THR A 465 20.51 15.25 -1.61
C THR A 465 20.69 16.51 -2.44
N PHE A 466 19.66 16.93 -3.18
CA PHE A 466 19.66 18.16 -3.97
C PHE A 466 19.92 19.41 -3.11
N THR A 467 19.36 19.52 -1.91
CA THR A 467 19.61 20.69 -1.04
C THR A 467 21.08 20.91 -0.71
N ASN A 468 21.83 19.82 -0.54
CA ASN A 468 23.27 19.90 -0.25
C ASN A 468 24.05 20.31 -1.50
N GLN A 469 23.72 19.74 -2.66
CA GLN A 469 24.33 20.09 -3.94
C GLN A 469 24.04 21.54 -4.34
N TYR A 470 22.81 22.01 -4.08
CA TYR A 470 22.40 23.40 -4.29
C TYR A 470 23.20 24.37 -3.41
N LYS A 471 23.41 24.01 -2.14
CA LYS A 471 24.27 24.76 -1.22
C LYS A 471 25.70 24.89 -1.73
N GLU A 472 26.31 23.78 -2.10
CA GLU A 472 27.67 23.76 -2.66
C GLU A 472 27.77 24.59 -3.94
N ALA A 473 26.73 24.55 -4.77
CA ALA A 473 26.65 25.32 -6.01
C ALA A 473 26.68 26.83 -5.78
N PHE A 474 25.80 27.37 -4.91
CA PHE A 474 25.78 28.82 -4.68
C PHE A 474 26.97 29.28 -3.84
N GLN A 475 27.54 28.44 -2.97
CA GLN A 475 28.79 28.76 -2.27
C GLN A 475 29.98 28.83 -3.23
N ALA A 476 30.05 27.94 -4.22
CA ALA A 476 31.06 28.03 -5.27
C ALA A 476 30.86 29.28 -6.14
N PHE A 477 29.62 29.69 -6.39
CA PHE A 477 29.29 30.94 -7.07
C PHE A 477 29.76 32.17 -6.25
N TYR A 478 29.46 32.20 -4.95
CA TYR A 478 29.98 33.21 -4.01
C TYR A 478 31.52 33.29 -4.07
N ASN A 479 32.22 32.18 -3.89
CA ASN A 479 33.69 32.19 -3.88
C ASN A 479 34.28 32.74 -5.18
N LYS A 480 33.73 32.37 -6.35
CA LYS A 480 34.17 32.88 -7.64
C LYS A 480 33.93 34.39 -7.83
N HIS A 481 32.89 34.94 -7.20
CA HIS A 481 32.65 36.39 -7.22
C HIS A 481 33.73 37.15 -6.44
N PHE A 482 34.18 36.62 -5.30
CA PHE A 482 35.24 37.26 -4.50
C PHE A 482 36.64 37.03 -5.06
N GLU A 483 36.85 36.02 -5.92
CA GLU A 483 38.06 35.90 -6.74
C GLU A 483 38.17 37.02 -7.78
N ASP A 484 37.07 37.36 -8.45
CA ASP A 484 36.97 38.46 -9.41
C ASP A 484 35.57 39.09 -9.40
N ARG A 485 35.47 40.24 -8.73
CA ARG A 485 34.20 40.96 -8.57
C ARG A 485 33.64 41.52 -9.87
N SER A 486 34.47 41.69 -10.90
CA SER A 486 34.03 42.18 -12.21
C SER A 486 33.28 41.12 -13.03
N ARG A 487 33.43 39.84 -12.65
CA ARG A 487 32.93 38.70 -13.41
C ARG A 487 31.41 38.58 -13.42
N PHE A 488 30.74 38.96 -12.32
CA PHE A 488 29.29 38.78 -12.15
C PHE A 488 28.63 40.10 -11.81
N LYS A 489 28.05 40.75 -12.83
CA LYS A 489 27.43 42.08 -12.71
C LYS A 489 26.22 42.12 -11.75
N TYR A 490 25.40 41.07 -11.74
CA TYR A 490 24.17 40.99 -10.95
C TYR A 490 24.27 39.99 -9.80
N PHE A 491 25.46 39.93 -9.19
CA PHE A 491 25.75 38.98 -8.11
C PHE A 491 24.79 39.12 -6.92
N THR A 492 24.66 40.33 -6.36
CA THR A 492 23.81 40.62 -5.19
C THR A 492 22.35 40.25 -5.46
N GLN A 493 21.81 40.63 -6.62
CA GLN A 493 20.43 40.31 -7.03
C GLN A 493 20.21 38.79 -7.12
N THR A 494 21.16 38.08 -7.71
CA THR A 494 21.11 36.61 -7.83
C THR A 494 21.21 35.94 -6.46
N MET A 495 22.04 36.46 -5.55
CA MET A 495 22.13 35.92 -4.19
C MET A 495 20.87 36.20 -3.37
N VAL A 496 20.20 37.35 -3.59
CA VAL A 496 18.88 37.65 -3.03
C VAL A 496 17.82 36.66 -3.54
N SER A 497 17.79 36.37 -4.84
CA SER A 497 16.84 35.39 -5.39
C SER A 497 17.08 33.99 -4.81
N ILE A 498 18.35 33.57 -4.65
CA ILE A 498 18.71 32.29 -4.02
C ILE A 498 18.21 32.22 -2.58
N ALA A 499 18.40 33.29 -1.79
CA ALA A 499 17.93 33.35 -0.40
C ALA A 499 16.39 33.25 -0.31
N ASN A 500 15.67 33.95 -1.19
CA ASN A 500 14.21 33.90 -1.29
C ASN A 500 13.71 32.50 -1.68
N VAL A 501 14.31 31.87 -2.70
CA VAL A 501 13.96 30.52 -3.15
C VAL A 501 14.12 29.51 -2.02
N CYS A 502 15.20 29.59 -1.25
CA CYS A 502 15.41 28.71 -0.09
C CYS A 502 14.29 28.87 0.95
N LEU A 503 13.85 30.10 1.23
CA LEU A 503 12.75 30.34 2.16
C LEU A 503 11.40 29.86 1.62
N ILE A 504 11.13 30.03 0.32
CA ILE A 504 9.93 29.47 -0.32
C ILE A 504 9.95 27.93 -0.18
N CYS A 505 11.10 27.29 -0.35
CA CYS A 505 11.24 25.84 -0.13
C CYS A 505 10.99 25.42 1.33
N VAL A 506 11.32 26.26 2.33
CA VAL A 506 10.96 26.03 3.74
C VAL A 506 9.43 26.03 3.90
N GLU A 507 8.76 27.08 3.39
CA GLU A 507 7.29 27.20 3.44
C GLU A 507 6.60 26.03 2.73
N SER A 508 7.09 25.63 1.56
CA SER A 508 6.58 24.50 0.80
C SER A 508 6.82 23.15 1.49
N SER A 509 7.96 22.98 2.18
CA SER A 509 8.23 21.78 2.99
C SER A 509 7.26 21.66 4.17
N GLU A 510 6.90 22.79 4.81
CA GLU A 510 5.89 22.81 5.87
C GLU A 510 4.47 22.50 5.35
N LYS A 511 4.12 23.03 4.17
CA LYS A 511 2.86 22.66 3.49
C LYS A 511 2.82 21.17 3.19
N LEU A 512 3.91 20.59 2.67
CA LEU A 512 4.03 19.15 2.40
C LEU A 512 3.88 18.33 3.69
N LYS A 513 4.56 18.73 4.76
CA LYS A 513 4.44 18.10 6.09
C LYS A 513 3.01 18.09 6.61
N THR A 514 2.33 19.23 6.48
CA THR A 514 0.93 19.39 6.89
C THR A 514 0.00 18.50 6.07
N ASN A 515 0.19 18.45 4.74
CA ASN A 515 -0.57 17.58 3.84
C ASN A 515 -0.39 16.10 4.19
N VAL A 516 0.83 15.65 4.49
CA VAL A 516 1.10 14.28 4.95
C VAL A 516 0.41 14.03 6.29
N ARG A 517 0.47 14.97 7.23
CA ARG A 517 -0.19 14.86 8.54
C ARG A 517 -1.71 14.70 8.42
N LEU A 518 -2.36 15.46 7.54
CA LEU A 518 -3.81 15.48 7.38
C LEU A 518 -4.36 14.36 6.49
N SER A 519 -3.53 13.71 5.68
CA SER A 519 -4.00 12.66 4.77
C SER A 519 -4.34 11.37 5.53
N VAL A 520 -5.55 10.85 5.28
CA VAL A 520 -6.10 9.59 5.85
C VAL A 520 -5.43 8.35 5.25
N GLN A 521 -4.77 8.49 4.10
CA GLN A 521 -4.09 7.38 3.39
C GLN A 521 -2.93 6.74 4.16
N TRP A 522 -2.57 7.32 5.31
CA TRP A 522 -1.48 6.90 6.17
C TRP A 522 -1.96 6.26 7.48
N GLU A 523 -3.27 6.13 7.66
CA GLU A 523 -3.87 5.40 8.79
C GLU A 523 -4.04 3.93 8.40
N SER A 524 -3.46 3.02 9.20
CA SER A 524 -3.76 1.59 9.05
C SER A 524 -5.24 1.34 9.35
N PRO A 525 -5.92 0.41 8.64
CA PRO A 525 -7.23 -0.05 9.05
C PRO A 525 -7.07 -0.84 10.36
N GLN A 526 -7.24 -0.15 11.50
CA GLN A 526 -7.47 -0.81 12.78
C GLN A 526 -8.89 -1.37 12.76
N ASN A 527 -9.07 -2.57 12.22
CA ASN A 527 -10.22 -3.42 12.53
C ASN A 527 -9.96 -4.86 12.06
N SER A 528 -9.33 -5.65 12.93
CA SER A 528 -9.78 -7.00 13.28
C SER A 528 -8.73 -7.66 14.16
N SER A 529 -9.16 -8.11 15.33
CA SER A 529 -8.41 -8.96 16.24
C SER A 529 -7.84 -10.19 15.52
N THR A 530 -6.53 -10.24 15.32
CA THR A 530 -5.71 -11.46 15.39
C THR A 530 -4.23 -11.08 15.35
N GLN A 531 -3.49 -11.53 16.37
CA GLN A 531 -2.05 -11.39 16.45
C GLN A 531 -1.39 -12.16 15.31
N VAL A 532 -0.72 -11.47 14.37
CA VAL A 532 0.58 -11.90 13.82
C VAL A 532 1.42 -10.66 13.51
N THR A 533 2.66 -10.70 13.96
CA THR A 533 3.71 -9.68 13.93
C THR A 533 4.02 -9.10 12.53
N SER A 534 3.77 -7.79 12.36
CA SER A 534 4.70 -6.88 11.65
C SER A 534 4.48 -5.42 12.11
N PRO A 535 5.51 -4.69 12.60
CA PRO A 535 5.36 -3.34 13.17
C PRO A 535 5.64 -2.19 12.16
N ARG A 536 5.39 -2.37 10.86
CA ARG A 536 5.98 -1.51 9.81
C ARG A 536 5.27 -0.20 9.40
N PRO A 537 3.93 -0.05 9.40
CA PRO A 537 3.31 1.15 8.82
C PRO A 537 3.50 2.45 9.61
N GLN A 538 3.53 2.36 10.95
CA GLN A 538 3.68 3.53 11.82
C GLN A 538 5.12 4.07 11.86
N SER A 539 6.13 3.23 11.67
CA SER A 539 7.53 3.68 11.61
C SER A 539 7.79 4.49 10.33
N MET A 540 7.31 4.03 9.18
CA MET A 540 7.57 4.68 7.89
C MET A 540 7.00 6.11 7.81
N ARG A 541 5.80 6.34 8.35
CA ARG A 541 5.21 7.68 8.42
C ARG A 541 6.02 8.61 9.33
N ALA A 542 6.49 8.10 10.47
CA ALA A 542 7.33 8.87 11.38
C ALA A 542 8.67 9.22 10.73
N ASP A 543 9.31 8.26 10.07
CA ASP A 543 10.55 8.44 9.34
C ASP A 543 10.39 9.45 8.19
N LEU A 544 9.29 9.38 7.44
CA LEU A 544 8.99 10.36 6.39
C LEU A 544 8.79 11.77 6.96
N LEU A 545 8.00 11.91 8.03
CA LEU A 545 7.79 13.21 8.68
C LEU A 545 9.11 13.78 9.23
N GLN A 546 9.99 12.91 9.73
CA GLN A 546 11.33 13.30 10.16
C GLN A 546 12.18 13.75 8.97
N ASN A 547 12.14 13.04 7.84
CA ASN A 547 12.87 13.44 6.63
C ASN A 547 12.37 14.77 6.05
N ILE A 548 11.05 15.03 6.09
CA ILE A 548 10.49 16.32 5.68
C ILE A 548 10.93 17.44 6.64
N GLU A 549 11.00 17.17 7.95
CA GLU A 549 11.54 18.15 8.91
C GLU A 549 13.02 18.43 8.63
N GLN A 550 13.81 17.40 8.38
CA GLN A 550 15.21 17.57 7.98
C GLN A 550 15.32 18.37 6.68
N LEU A 551 14.43 18.16 5.70
CA LEU A 551 14.43 18.89 4.43
C LEU A 551 14.19 20.38 4.67
N LYS A 552 13.19 20.71 5.48
CA LYS A 552 12.90 22.07 5.92
C LYS A 552 14.09 22.70 6.65
N ASP A 553 14.70 21.99 7.61
CA ASP A 553 15.85 22.48 8.36
C ASP A 553 17.06 22.76 7.45
N ARG A 554 17.28 21.92 6.44
CA ARG A 554 18.34 22.10 5.43
C ARG A 554 18.08 23.32 4.56
N TRP A 555 16.85 23.53 4.09
CA TRP A 555 16.48 24.73 3.34
C TRP A 555 16.61 26.00 4.17
N ASN A 556 16.20 25.97 5.44
CA ASN A 556 16.36 27.10 6.36
C ASN A 556 17.84 27.42 6.60
N LEU A 557 18.68 26.40 6.81
CA LEU A 557 20.13 26.57 6.90
C LEU A 557 20.71 27.19 5.63
N ASN A 558 20.31 26.71 4.44
CA ASN A 558 20.75 27.26 3.17
C ASN A 558 20.34 28.73 3.00
N SER A 559 19.12 29.09 3.38
CA SER A 559 18.64 30.47 3.39
C SER A 559 19.52 31.37 4.30
N GLN A 560 19.84 30.90 5.51
CA GLN A 560 20.73 31.62 6.42
C GLN A 560 22.16 31.76 5.87
N ILE A 561 22.69 30.74 5.19
CA ILE A 561 24.01 30.82 4.56
C ILE A 561 23.99 31.84 3.40
N ALA A 562 22.94 31.87 2.59
CA ALA A 562 22.79 32.86 1.51
C ALA A 562 22.71 34.30 2.08
N VAL A 563 21.95 34.52 3.16
CA VAL A 563 21.93 35.81 3.87
C VAL A 563 23.30 36.18 4.44
N LYS A 564 24.05 35.21 4.99
CA LYS A 564 25.44 35.45 5.45
C LYS A 564 26.39 35.82 4.31
N CYS A 565 26.16 35.28 3.11
CA CYS A 565 26.94 35.65 1.92
C CYS A 565 26.70 37.12 1.55
N LEU A 566 25.43 37.56 1.53
CA LEU A 566 25.05 38.97 1.33
C LEU A 566 25.62 39.88 2.42
N LEU A 567 25.53 39.45 3.68
CA LEU A 567 26.12 40.18 4.81
C LEU A 567 27.63 40.36 4.65
N SER A 568 28.34 39.30 4.27
CA SER A 568 29.80 39.33 4.08
C SER A 568 30.21 40.26 2.96
N GLU A 569 29.41 40.37 1.89
CA GLU A 569 29.62 41.33 0.81
C GLU A 569 29.63 42.77 1.33
N VAL A 570 28.55 43.18 2.00
CA VAL A 570 28.44 44.54 2.57
C VAL A 570 29.53 44.80 3.61
N VAL A 571 29.76 43.85 4.52
CA VAL A 571 30.74 43.99 5.61
C VAL A 571 32.16 44.16 5.06
N THR A 572 32.52 43.45 3.99
CA THR A 572 33.83 43.60 3.35
C THR A 572 34.04 45.02 2.85
N ASP A 573 32.99 45.64 2.31
CA ASP A 573 33.07 46.96 1.69
C ASP A 573 33.03 48.09 2.72
N VAL A 574 32.34 47.89 3.84
CA VAL A 574 32.35 48.85 4.96
C VAL A 574 33.54 48.69 5.91
N THR A 575 34.27 47.55 5.87
CA THR A 575 35.41 47.26 6.77
C THR A 575 36.46 48.38 6.84
N PRO A 576 36.88 49.02 5.74
CA PRO A 576 37.83 50.13 5.79
C PRO A 576 37.32 51.33 6.60
N GLN A 577 36.02 51.64 6.52
CA GLN A 577 35.40 52.74 7.28
C GLN A 577 35.16 52.35 8.74
N LEU A 578 34.79 51.09 8.99
CA LEU A 578 34.68 50.51 10.33
C LEU A 578 36.00 50.62 11.11
N ALA A 579 37.14 50.44 10.45
CA ALA A 579 38.47 50.59 11.07
C ALA A 579 38.79 52.05 11.49
N LEU A 580 38.12 53.04 10.90
CA LEU A 580 38.29 54.46 11.27
C LEU A 580 37.52 54.85 12.52
N ILE A 581 36.54 54.05 12.97
CA ILE A 581 35.74 54.32 14.17
C ILE A 581 36.67 54.40 15.39
N LEU A 582 36.52 55.49 16.16
CA LEU A 582 37.37 55.82 17.32
C LEU A 582 38.87 55.79 17.00
N SER A 583 39.25 56.12 15.77
CA SER A 583 40.65 56.42 15.42
C SER A 583 40.95 57.92 15.62
N SER A 584 42.21 58.32 15.48
CA SER A 584 42.58 59.76 15.51
C SER A 584 41.92 60.59 14.41
N LYS A 585 41.39 59.95 13.34
CA LYS A 585 40.68 60.61 12.24
C LYS A 585 39.17 60.69 12.44
N TRP A 586 38.64 60.07 13.50
CA TRP A 586 37.21 60.02 13.80
C TRP A 586 36.70 61.33 14.40
N LEU A 587 37.42 61.88 15.38
CA LEU A 587 36.99 63.09 16.10
C LEU A 587 36.91 64.31 15.16
N GLY A 588 35.73 64.90 15.01
CA GLY A 588 35.52 66.08 14.16
C GLY A 588 35.25 65.78 12.68
N SER A 589 35.13 64.51 12.28
CA SER A 589 34.66 64.10 10.95
C SER A 589 33.54 63.07 11.05
N LEU A 590 32.36 63.39 10.53
CA LEU A 590 31.24 62.44 10.38
C LEU A 590 31.40 61.49 9.18
N SER A 591 32.49 61.64 8.41
CA SER A 591 32.64 61.00 7.10
C SER A 591 32.55 59.47 7.13
N ALA A 592 33.04 58.82 8.19
CA ALA A 592 33.12 57.36 8.23
C ALA A 592 31.74 56.71 8.36
N VAL A 593 30.91 57.17 9.30
CA VAL A 593 29.56 56.63 9.52
C VAL A 593 28.62 56.99 8.39
N ASP A 594 28.69 58.22 7.89
CA ASP A 594 27.90 58.61 6.72
C ASP A 594 28.22 57.72 5.51
N THR A 595 29.50 57.44 5.26
CA THR A 595 29.90 56.51 4.19
C THR A 595 29.35 55.09 4.41
N ILE A 596 29.40 54.58 5.66
CA ILE A 596 28.80 53.28 6.01
C ILE A 596 27.29 53.30 5.73
N CYS A 597 26.59 54.34 6.17
CA CYS A 597 25.16 54.51 5.97
C CYS A 597 24.79 54.57 4.48
N PHE A 598 25.52 55.35 3.68
CA PHE A 598 25.31 55.42 2.22
C PHE A 598 25.57 54.08 1.55
N THR A 599 26.64 53.38 1.93
CA THR A 599 26.97 52.05 1.37
C THR A 599 25.84 51.04 1.68
N ILE A 600 25.33 51.01 2.91
CA ILE A 600 24.21 50.13 3.30
C ILE A 600 22.94 50.51 2.52
N GLU A 601 22.69 51.80 2.30
CA GLU A 601 21.54 52.31 1.55
C GLU A 601 21.63 51.98 0.05
N ASP A 602 22.83 51.98 -0.52
CA ASP A 602 23.06 51.56 -1.92
C ASP A 602 22.79 50.06 -2.08
N TYR A 603 23.34 49.22 -1.20
CA TYR A 603 23.04 47.77 -1.20
C TYR A 603 21.57 47.46 -0.90
N TYR A 604 20.88 48.33 -0.14
CA TYR A 604 19.46 48.17 0.15
C TYR A 604 18.60 48.20 -1.11
N GLN A 605 19.03 48.87 -2.19
CA GLN A 605 18.29 48.89 -3.45
C GLN A 605 18.06 47.47 -3.98
N ASP A 606 19.04 46.57 -3.82
CA ASP A 606 18.88 45.15 -4.16
C ASP A 606 18.30 44.33 -3.00
N HIS A 607 18.71 44.58 -1.75
CA HIS A 607 18.20 43.83 -0.59
C HIS A 607 16.71 44.06 -0.32
N CYS A 608 16.13 45.17 -0.76
CA CYS A 608 14.71 45.43 -0.60
C CYS A 608 13.83 44.39 -1.33
N HIS A 609 14.40 43.63 -2.26
CA HIS A 609 13.75 42.52 -2.95
C HIS A 609 13.81 41.19 -2.18
N LEU A 610 14.43 41.13 -1.00
CA LEU A 610 14.33 39.99 -0.08
C LEU A 610 12.92 39.89 0.51
N LYS A 611 12.52 38.66 0.88
CA LYS A 611 11.38 38.42 1.77
C LYS A 611 11.55 39.20 3.09
N PRO A 612 10.49 39.77 3.68
CA PRO A 612 10.59 40.63 4.86
C PRO A 612 11.37 40.03 6.04
N SER A 613 11.12 38.77 6.38
CA SER A 613 11.83 38.06 7.44
C SER A 613 13.34 37.94 7.21
N LEU A 614 13.77 37.71 5.96
CA LEU A 614 15.20 37.64 5.60
C LEU A 614 15.85 39.02 5.60
N LEU A 615 15.14 40.03 5.09
CA LEU A 615 15.60 41.42 5.07
C LEU A 615 15.82 41.93 6.50
N ASN A 616 14.83 41.75 7.37
CA ASN A 616 14.90 42.21 8.76
C ASN A 616 16.02 41.48 9.52
N ASN A 617 16.25 40.19 9.22
CA ASN A 617 17.39 39.45 9.74
C ASN A 617 18.73 40.05 9.28
N LEU A 618 18.90 40.26 7.97
CA LEU A 618 20.10 40.87 7.38
C LEU A 618 20.41 42.26 7.97
N LEU A 619 19.39 43.13 8.05
CA LEU A 619 19.53 44.48 8.60
C LEU A 619 19.91 44.46 10.08
N MET A 620 19.34 43.54 10.86
CA MET A 620 19.72 43.40 12.27
C MET A 620 21.17 42.93 12.42
N GLU A 621 21.63 41.95 11.63
CA GLU A 621 23.03 41.51 11.67
C GLU A 621 24.00 42.61 11.23
N LEU A 622 23.63 43.43 10.25
CA LEU A 622 24.40 44.63 9.86
C LEU A 622 24.48 45.62 11.02
N GLN A 623 23.36 45.90 11.68
CA GLN A 623 23.32 46.80 12.83
C GLN A 623 24.20 46.30 13.97
N ILE A 624 24.11 45.01 14.32
CA ILE A 624 24.97 44.36 15.32
C ILE A 624 26.44 44.51 14.93
N ARG A 625 26.81 44.24 13.67
CA ARG A 625 28.20 44.26 13.24
C ARG A 625 28.85 45.64 13.33
N VAL A 626 28.09 46.70 13.04
CA VAL A 626 28.55 48.09 13.19
C VAL A 626 28.71 48.45 14.67
N VAL A 627 27.72 48.14 15.52
CA VAL A 627 27.79 48.43 16.96
C VAL A 627 28.90 47.64 17.65
N GLN A 628 29.12 46.38 17.27
CA GLN A 628 30.24 45.57 17.74
C GLN A 628 31.59 46.23 17.45
N GLU A 629 31.75 46.92 16.30
CA GLU A 629 33.01 47.58 15.99
C GLU A 629 33.30 48.76 16.92
N TYR A 630 32.28 49.52 17.33
CA TYR A 630 32.43 50.54 18.38
C TYR A 630 32.87 49.90 19.70
N LEU A 631 32.21 48.83 20.13
CA LEU A 631 32.57 48.14 21.38
C LEU A 631 33.99 47.57 21.34
N LYS A 632 34.41 46.97 20.22
CA LYS A 632 35.79 46.54 19.99
C LYS A 632 36.77 47.70 20.09
N ALA A 633 36.41 48.85 19.55
CA ALA A 633 37.25 50.02 19.58
C ALA A 633 37.37 50.63 20.99
N PHE A 634 36.31 50.56 21.81
CA PHE A 634 36.34 50.92 23.23
C PHE A 634 37.21 49.95 24.05
N GLU A 635 37.03 48.65 23.86
CA GLU A 635 37.84 47.62 24.52
C GLU A 635 39.33 47.77 24.19
N ALA A 636 39.64 47.98 22.91
CA ALA A 636 41.00 48.18 22.41
C ALA A 636 41.60 49.57 22.72
N ARG A 637 40.78 50.53 23.18
CA ARG A 637 41.17 51.92 23.48
C ARG A 637 41.87 52.60 22.31
N ARG A 638 41.24 52.56 21.13
CA ARG A 638 41.79 53.14 19.90
C ARG A 638 42.00 54.66 19.96
N LEU A 639 41.28 55.34 20.86
CA LEU A 639 41.37 56.78 21.13
C LEU A 639 41.55 57.02 22.63
N THR A 640 42.12 58.17 23.01
CA THR A 640 42.22 58.64 24.40
C THR A 640 42.01 60.15 24.41
N PHE A 641 41.34 60.69 25.42
CA PHE A 641 41.06 62.13 25.54
C PHE A 641 41.99 62.79 26.56
N GLN A 642 42.36 64.05 26.33
CA GLN A 642 43.22 64.80 27.25
C GLN A 642 42.43 65.55 28.33
N ASN A 643 41.17 65.91 28.01
CA ASN A 643 40.32 66.72 28.86
C ASN A 643 38.83 66.40 28.64
N TYR A 644 38.00 66.89 29.56
CA TYR A 644 36.55 66.71 29.51
C TYR A 644 35.92 67.24 28.22
N GLU A 645 36.38 68.36 27.67
CA GLU A 645 35.77 68.96 26.47
C GLU A 645 35.99 68.07 25.24
N GLU A 646 37.17 67.46 25.09
CA GLU A 646 37.45 66.46 24.04
C GLU A 646 36.58 65.21 24.21
N ARG A 647 36.46 64.69 25.44
CA ARG A 647 35.60 63.54 25.75
C ARG A 647 34.13 63.85 25.49
N LYS A 648 33.67 65.06 25.83
CA LYS A 648 32.29 65.49 25.61
C LYS A 648 32.00 65.67 24.13
N ALA A 649 32.93 66.24 23.36
CA ALA A 649 32.82 66.30 21.90
C ALA A 649 32.74 64.90 21.26
N ALA A 650 33.55 63.95 21.72
CA ALA A 650 33.46 62.54 21.30
C ALA A 650 32.10 61.92 21.64
N SER A 651 31.60 62.15 22.85
CA SER A 651 30.29 61.67 23.28
C SER A 651 29.15 62.24 22.42
N ASP A 652 29.21 63.53 22.09
CA ASP A 652 28.19 64.18 21.26
C ASP A 652 28.26 63.70 19.80
N GLN A 653 29.46 63.42 19.28
CA GLN A 653 29.63 62.79 17.96
C GLN A 653 29.06 61.36 17.93
N LEU A 654 29.39 60.54 18.93
CA LEU A 654 28.84 59.17 19.04
C LEU A 654 27.31 59.18 19.14
N CYS A 655 26.74 60.13 19.88
CA CYS A 655 25.28 60.30 19.97
C CYS A 655 24.66 60.55 18.59
N LYS A 656 25.21 61.51 17.83
CA LYS A 656 24.76 61.81 16.46
C LYS A 656 24.88 60.61 15.53
N GLU A 657 26.00 59.88 15.60
CA GLU A 657 26.22 58.67 14.80
C GLU A 657 25.22 57.55 15.17
N ALA A 658 24.94 57.36 16.47
CA ALA A 658 23.97 56.38 16.95
C ALA A 658 22.52 56.71 16.52
N GLU A 659 22.13 57.99 16.60
CA GLU A 659 20.83 58.46 16.10
C GLU A 659 20.72 58.31 14.59
N ARG A 660 21.76 58.70 13.83
CA ARG A 660 21.81 58.54 12.37
C ARG A 660 21.65 57.09 11.94
N MET A 661 22.32 56.15 12.60
CA MET A 661 22.16 54.72 12.35
C MET A 661 20.75 54.24 12.72
N LYS A 662 20.20 54.71 13.85
CA LYS A 662 18.84 54.37 14.27
C LYS A 662 17.81 54.79 13.22
N GLU A 663 17.90 56.02 12.71
CA GLU A 663 17.04 56.54 11.65
C GLU A 663 17.16 55.74 10.36
N LEU A 664 18.39 55.40 9.94
CA LEU A 664 18.62 54.59 8.75
C LEU A 664 17.93 53.23 8.86
N PHE A 665 18.25 52.44 9.89
CA PHE A 665 17.71 51.09 10.01
C PHE A 665 16.19 51.09 10.16
N ASN A 666 15.62 52.02 10.95
CA ASN A 666 14.17 52.16 11.09
C ASN A 666 13.46 52.46 9.76
N ARG A 667 14.13 53.18 8.84
CA ARG A 667 13.59 53.48 7.50
C ARG A 667 13.70 52.29 6.53
N LEU A 668 14.73 51.46 6.68
CA LEU A 668 14.98 50.33 5.77
C LEU A 668 14.17 49.07 6.10
N ILE A 669 13.76 48.91 7.36
CA ILE A 669 12.98 47.75 7.83
C ILE A 669 11.60 47.71 7.17
N LYS A 670 11.13 46.50 6.85
CA LYS A 670 9.74 46.26 6.43
C LYS A 670 8.95 45.74 7.63
N GLN A 671 7.86 46.43 7.98
CA GLN A 671 6.93 45.94 8.99
C GLN A 671 6.16 44.74 8.43
N GLU A 672 6.08 43.65 9.20
CA GLU A 672 5.18 42.53 8.89
C GLU A 672 3.80 42.84 9.48
N ASP A 673 2.73 42.62 8.71
CA ASP A 673 1.35 42.99 9.04
C ASP A 673 0.82 42.38 10.38
N ASP A 674 1.52 41.38 10.93
CA ASP A 674 1.09 40.59 12.12
C ASP A 674 1.98 40.77 13.38
N SER A 675 3.05 41.58 13.35
CA SER A 675 3.96 41.75 14.50
C SER A 675 3.67 43.02 15.29
N SER A 676 3.18 42.88 16.53
CA SER A 676 2.98 44.00 17.48
C SER A 676 4.26 44.44 18.22
N GLU A 677 5.41 43.81 17.92
CA GLU A 677 6.68 44.09 18.58
C GLU A 677 7.48 45.13 17.78
N GLU A 678 7.87 46.23 18.44
CA GLU A 678 8.80 47.20 17.87
C GLU A 678 10.15 46.52 17.61
N PHE A 679 10.71 46.73 16.41
CA PHE A 679 12.04 46.22 16.08
C PHE A 679 13.08 46.76 17.08
N GLU A 680 13.72 45.87 17.82
CA GLU A 680 14.66 46.22 18.87
C GLU A 680 15.93 46.86 18.29
N THR A 681 16.05 48.19 18.34
CA THR A 681 17.23 48.88 17.82
C THR A 681 18.45 48.70 18.74
N VAL A 682 19.47 48.02 18.21
CA VAL A 682 20.74 47.75 18.89
C VAL A 682 21.57 49.03 19.13
N THR A 683 21.33 50.09 18.37
CA THR A 683 21.99 51.41 18.54
C THR A 683 21.74 52.03 19.92
N SER A 684 20.72 51.58 20.66
CA SER A 684 20.47 51.98 22.05
C SER A 684 21.66 51.71 22.99
N VAL A 685 22.49 50.70 22.68
CA VAL A 685 23.73 50.40 23.43
C VAL A 685 24.71 51.57 23.31
N LEU A 686 24.87 52.14 22.12
CA LEU A 686 25.76 53.28 21.89
C LEU A 686 25.25 54.54 22.60
N LEU A 687 23.94 54.77 22.61
CA LEU A 687 23.34 55.88 23.35
C LEU A 687 23.65 55.77 24.86
N ALA A 688 23.52 54.58 25.45
CA ALA A 688 23.88 54.37 26.85
C ALA A 688 25.39 54.54 27.11
N VAL A 689 26.26 54.22 26.14
CA VAL A 689 27.69 54.52 26.21
C VAL A 689 27.95 56.04 26.29
N THR A 690 27.18 56.85 25.54
CA THR A 690 27.32 58.32 25.59
C THR A 690 26.99 58.90 26.97
N GLU A 691 26.08 58.29 27.73
CA GLU A 691 25.74 58.72 29.10
C GLU A 691 26.96 58.57 30.03
N VAL A 692 27.69 57.44 29.92
CA VAL A 692 28.92 57.19 30.69
C VAL A 692 30.06 58.15 30.29
N MET A 693 30.19 58.45 29.00
CA MET A 693 31.24 59.34 28.48
C MET A 693 30.99 60.81 28.80
N SER A 694 29.74 61.27 28.71
CA SER A 694 29.38 62.67 28.94
C SER A 694 29.26 63.06 30.42
N LEU A 695 29.26 62.09 31.34
CA LEU A 695 29.19 62.34 32.77
C LEU A 695 30.35 63.24 33.23
N ARG A 696 30.04 64.38 33.85
CA ARG A 696 31.06 65.34 34.31
C ARG A 696 31.64 64.96 35.67
N ASP A 697 30.77 64.55 36.60
CA ASP A 697 31.16 64.23 37.98
C ASP A 697 31.67 62.79 38.10
N LYS A 698 32.93 62.64 38.52
CA LYS A 698 33.56 61.33 38.75
C LYS A 698 32.87 60.53 39.87
N SER A 699 32.30 61.20 40.87
CA SER A 699 31.66 60.54 42.02
C SER A 699 30.42 59.72 41.64
N LEU A 700 29.76 60.09 40.55
CA LEU A 700 28.58 59.40 40.03
C LEU A 700 28.90 58.28 39.04
N LEU A 701 30.17 58.09 38.68
CA LEU A 701 30.57 57.13 37.64
C LEU A 701 30.17 55.70 38.00
N ALA A 702 30.32 55.29 39.25
CA ALA A 702 29.93 53.96 39.70
C ALA A 702 28.41 53.71 39.53
N LEU A 703 27.60 54.75 39.69
CA LEU A 703 26.15 54.68 39.55
C LEU A 703 25.74 54.54 38.08
N GLU A 704 26.29 55.37 37.19
CA GLU A 704 25.99 55.30 35.75
C GLU A 704 26.49 54.01 35.11
N VAL A 705 27.70 53.56 35.48
CA VAL A 705 28.23 52.27 35.02
C VAL A 705 27.38 51.11 35.55
N SER A 706 26.86 51.20 36.78
CA SER A 706 25.90 50.22 37.30
C SER A 706 24.58 50.22 36.54
N SER A 707 24.04 51.40 36.20
CA SER A 707 22.85 51.54 35.34
C SER A 707 23.06 50.90 33.97
N PHE A 708 24.22 51.16 33.34
CA PHE A 708 24.60 50.56 32.07
C PHE A 708 24.63 49.03 32.14
N VAL A 709 25.30 48.46 33.14
CA VAL A 709 25.40 46.99 33.31
C VAL A 709 24.05 46.37 33.68
N GLN A 710 23.19 47.08 34.41
CA GLN A 710 21.84 46.62 34.69
C GLN A 710 21.00 46.52 33.41
N LYS A 711 21.19 47.45 32.47
CA LYS A 711 20.51 47.46 31.17
C LYS A 711 21.12 46.45 30.20
N TYR A 712 22.44 46.27 30.23
CA TYR A 712 23.20 45.39 29.35
C TYR A 712 24.10 44.42 30.13
N PRO A 713 23.52 43.41 30.80
CA PRO A 713 24.26 42.49 31.67
C PRO A 713 25.21 41.53 30.92
N ASN A 714 25.18 41.51 29.58
CA ASN A 714 26.00 40.64 28.75
C ASN A 714 27.42 41.17 28.50
N ILE A 715 27.69 42.44 28.84
CA ILE A 715 29.02 43.05 28.66
C ILE A 715 30.10 42.35 29.51
N SER A 716 31.27 42.10 28.91
CA SER A 716 32.41 41.52 29.61
C SER A 716 33.13 42.54 30.49
N VAL A 717 33.93 42.06 31.45
CA VAL A 717 34.74 42.92 32.32
C VAL A 717 35.77 43.70 31.50
N GLU A 718 36.32 43.09 30.46
CA GLU A 718 37.28 43.68 29.52
C GLU A 718 36.64 44.83 28.73
N GLN A 719 35.48 44.58 28.12
CA GLN A 719 34.70 45.57 27.38
C GLN A 719 34.30 46.76 28.28
N LEU A 720 33.78 46.48 29.48
CA LEU A 720 33.38 47.50 30.44
C LEU A 720 34.57 48.31 30.95
N SER A 721 35.70 47.65 31.24
CA SER A 721 36.93 48.32 31.64
C SER A 721 37.50 49.22 30.54
N GLY A 722 37.41 48.79 29.28
CA GLY A 722 37.75 49.59 28.11
C GLY A 722 36.93 50.87 28.04
N LEU A 723 35.60 50.74 28.15
CA LEU A 723 34.66 51.86 28.18
C LEU A 723 34.95 52.84 29.32
N ILE A 724 35.09 52.36 30.57
CA ILE A 724 35.34 53.23 31.73
C ILE A 724 36.66 54.02 31.57
N GLN A 725 37.69 53.39 31.02
CA GLN A 725 38.99 54.02 30.80
C GLN A 725 38.98 55.04 29.67
N MET A 726 37.88 55.20 28.94
CA MET A 726 37.78 56.29 27.99
C MET A 726 37.78 57.65 28.66
N ARG A 727 37.47 57.69 29.95
CA ARG A 727 37.57 58.88 30.77
C ARG A 727 39.03 59.21 31.11
N GLU A 728 39.44 60.45 30.83
CA GLU A 728 40.77 60.97 31.14
C GLU A 728 41.09 60.99 32.65
N ASP A 729 40.05 61.03 33.50
CA ASP A 729 40.14 61.15 34.95
C ASP A 729 40.13 59.80 35.70
N VAL A 730 40.17 58.65 35.01
CA VAL A 730 40.28 57.33 35.68
C VAL A 730 41.39 56.44 35.09
N GLY A 731 42.20 55.90 36.00
CA GLY A 731 43.37 55.09 35.65
C GLY A 731 43.04 53.65 35.29
N ARG A 732 44.03 52.91 34.80
CA ARG A 732 43.84 51.52 34.34
C ARG A 732 43.42 50.54 35.44
N SER A 733 44.06 50.62 36.60
CA SER A 733 43.72 49.79 37.77
C SER A 733 42.33 50.12 38.29
N GLU A 734 42.02 51.41 38.40
CA GLU A 734 40.72 51.94 38.87
C GLU A 734 39.57 51.48 37.96
N ALA A 735 39.70 51.64 36.65
CA ALA A 735 38.69 51.20 35.68
C ALA A 735 38.43 49.69 35.75
N ARG A 736 39.48 48.87 35.91
CA ARG A 736 39.36 47.41 35.97
C ARG A 736 38.71 46.96 37.28
N GLN A 737 39.09 47.57 38.40
CA GLN A 737 38.50 47.28 39.69
C GLN A 737 37.00 47.63 39.70
N LEU A 738 36.65 48.83 39.23
CA LEU A 738 35.26 49.27 39.13
C LEU A 738 34.42 48.35 38.24
N ALA A 739 34.96 47.95 37.07
CA ALA A 739 34.30 47.00 36.19
C ALA A 739 34.07 45.64 36.85
N GLN A 740 35.07 45.10 37.57
CA GLN A 740 34.95 43.83 38.29
C GLN A 740 33.91 43.88 39.41
N GLU A 741 33.94 44.95 40.21
CA GLU A 741 33.00 45.13 41.33
C GLU A 741 31.55 45.22 40.83
N ILE A 742 31.29 46.07 39.82
CA ILE A 742 29.93 46.27 39.29
C ILE A 742 29.42 45.02 38.55
N THR A 743 30.29 44.35 37.77
CA THR A 743 29.91 43.12 37.08
C THR A 743 29.64 41.99 38.07
N ALA A 744 30.42 41.89 39.15
CA ALA A 744 30.19 40.91 40.22
C ALA A 744 28.87 41.18 40.97
N GLN A 745 28.55 42.44 41.26
CA GLN A 745 27.28 42.83 41.89
C GLN A 745 26.07 42.47 41.03
N ASN A 746 26.21 42.49 39.70
CA ASN A 746 25.14 42.17 38.76
C ASN A 746 25.16 40.72 38.25
N LYS A 747 26.04 39.86 38.75
CA LYS A 747 26.26 38.48 38.26
C LYS A 747 25.01 37.59 38.36
N LEU A 748 24.11 37.88 39.29
CA LEU A 748 22.85 37.13 39.50
C LEU A 748 21.69 37.62 38.63
N ARG A 749 21.86 38.72 37.88
CA ARG A 749 20.81 39.19 36.98
C ARG A 749 20.69 38.27 35.75
N PRO A 750 19.46 38.02 35.27
CA PRO A 750 19.27 37.29 34.03
C PRO A 750 19.93 38.06 32.89
N LYS A 751 20.73 37.35 32.08
CA LYS A 751 21.31 37.90 30.85
C LYS A 751 20.20 38.25 29.86
N LEU A 752 20.43 39.29 29.05
CA LEU A 752 19.57 39.59 27.92
C LEU A 752 19.54 38.38 26.98
N GLN A 753 18.33 38.06 26.51
CA GLN A 753 18.07 37.06 25.48
C GLN A 753 17.68 37.79 24.19
N GLY A 754 17.90 37.17 23.04
CA GLY A 754 17.60 37.76 21.73
C GLY A 754 18.80 38.43 21.06
N LYS A 755 18.54 39.19 20.00
CA LYS A 755 19.59 39.68 19.09
C LYS A 755 20.47 40.79 19.69
N ILE A 756 19.96 41.56 20.66
CA ILE A 756 20.76 42.56 21.39
C ILE A 756 21.85 41.94 22.27
N ALA A 757 21.70 40.67 22.68
CA ALA A 757 22.73 39.96 23.43
C ALA A 757 23.99 39.73 22.60
N ASN A 758 23.83 39.42 21.31
CA ASN A 758 24.91 39.09 20.38
C ASN A 758 25.88 40.27 20.16
N VAL A 759 25.48 41.48 20.54
CA VAL A 759 26.29 42.70 20.43
C VAL A 759 27.55 42.64 21.28
N PHE A 760 27.53 41.86 22.37
CA PHE A 760 28.66 41.71 23.29
C PHE A 760 29.48 40.44 23.01
N ASP A 761 29.04 39.59 22.08
CA ASP A 761 29.69 38.32 21.72
C ASP A 761 30.59 38.52 20.49
N PHE A 762 31.87 38.86 20.69
CA PHE A 762 32.81 39.10 19.60
C PHE A 762 34.29 38.87 19.92
#